data_AF-A0A1C5QPD5-F1
#
_entry.id   AF-A0A1C5QPD5-F1
#
_cell.length_a   1.000
_cell.length_b   1.000
_cell.length_c   1.000
_cell.angle_alpha   90.00
_cell.angle_beta   90.00
_cell.angle_gamma   90.00
#
_symmetry.space_group_name_H-M   'P 1'
#
loop_
_entity.id
_entity.type
_entity.pdbx_description
1 polymer ?
#
loop_
_entity_poly.entity_id
_entity_poly.type
_entity_poly.pdbx_seq_one_letter_code
_entity_poly.pdbx_strand_id
1 'polypeptide(L)'
;MSVKHIGDLKKDECYGCTACQFTCPFGAISMQNDHEGFRYPVVDEEKCTGCGKCRRICPGLHDKDRSNIASPESYVIWADDKIRLDSSSGGAFTLLAKYIFSKGGVVCGVVMDEKFHVYHTFAENETELEPMRRSKYVESELGEAYPKVKKLLDEGRTVLFTGTPCQVAGLKAFLGENTKGLFTADLMCHGPTSPKVFEQYLDETFNGRENIDKFYFRSKRYGWSGTTCEVILKDGRTYMGSGVLDPFEIGSFKSLFLRQSCEDCKFAAIPKQADITIGDAWGISAYKESLNDDVGTSMILINNEKGRELFNGIKDNVKFIEKVPLDALKRNRFGAQKMKVPPQRGRFFEMINYTSVHKAVDYCMKGRYDVGIVGVWFGNNYGSIATYYGLYKQLESLGLAVLLIDNEGLGKTPADVVAKRNSRVFAREHCHVSRKYKLSEMGLLNQVCDAFVVGSDQVWNFGVARNFGRSFLLNFARPEKKKVAVACSFGHKRDYRSDRERIITSDLLKKFDAISVREESAVDILDNVFGVNSTRVLDPVFSTDRKVYDDVAKESQRSEKEPYLLAYILDPTPEKREAVKHLAEKKGLKAVFILDGETGTFKKNKEKMGDEKVLENVTFPDWVAYFKNSSYVVTDSCHGMSFAILYEKPFAGIGNEARGMVRSESLVKLFHLEDRLVKNSKNIINNGTLLKDIDYASVNEILESERERSRKWLEHAMFSEKVVKTYQAYPVRVEADQEKELVVTKEEIEQVKPTFWRGLLYRLPIGMQKKAKKMAKNYVTQKEEKNV
;
A
#
# COMPACT_ATOMS: atom_id res chain seq x y z
N MET A 1 29.28 -12.43 8.70
CA MET A 1 28.26 -11.63 7.98
C MET A 1 27.33 -12.58 7.26
N SER A 2 26.02 -12.50 7.50
CA SER A 2 24.98 -13.37 6.90
C SER A 2 24.71 -13.07 5.42
N VAL A 3 24.94 -11.82 4.98
CA VAL A 3 24.76 -11.37 3.60
C VAL A 3 25.90 -11.87 2.73
N LYS A 4 25.61 -12.63 1.66
CA LYS A 4 26.61 -13.16 0.71
C LYS A 4 26.91 -12.16 -0.41
N HIS A 5 25.87 -11.60 -1.03
CA HIS A 5 25.97 -10.60 -2.08
C HIS A 5 25.50 -9.23 -1.57
N ILE A 6 26.14 -8.11 -1.97
CA ILE A 6 25.67 -6.77 -1.55
C ILE A 6 24.27 -6.44 -2.08
N GLY A 7 23.87 -7.09 -3.18
CA GLY A 7 22.52 -7.03 -3.74
C GLY A 7 21.46 -7.76 -2.89
N ASP A 8 21.88 -8.67 -2.00
CA ASP A 8 20.97 -9.40 -1.09
C ASP A 8 20.67 -8.60 0.19
N LEU A 9 21.20 -7.37 0.30
CA LEU A 9 20.99 -6.55 1.49
C LEU A 9 19.51 -6.21 1.62
N LYS A 10 18.95 -6.43 2.81
CA LYS A 10 17.53 -6.11 3.03
C LYS A 10 17.29 -4.60 2.85
N LYS A 11 16.07 -4.27 2.42
CA LYS A 11 15.71 -2.88 2.10
C LYS A 11 15.77 -1.93 3.30
N ASP A 12 15.59 -2.45 4.51
CA ASP A 12 15.72 -1.76 5.79
C ASP A 12 17.18 -1.66 6.29
N GLU A 13 18.12 -2.37 5.67
CA GLU A 13 19.55 -2.34 6.02
C GLU A 13 20.40 -1.50 5.05
N CYS A 14 19.95 -1.32 3.80
CA CYS A 14 20.60 -0.44 2.82
C CYS A 14 20.16 1.02 3.05
N TYR A 15 21.05 2.01 2.94
CA TYR A 15 20.72 3.44 3.13
C TYR A 15 20.86 4.29 1.84
N GLY A 16 21.05 3.66 0.69
CA GLY A 16 21.14 4.37 -0.61
C GLY A 16 22.41 5.20 -0.81
N CYS A 17 23.43 5.04 0.03
CA CYS A 17 24.62 5.93 0.05
C CYS A 17 25.61 5.73 -1.12
N THR A 18 25.35 4.86 -2.10
CA THR A 18 26.17 4.57 -3.30
C THR A 18 27.65 4.16 -3.11
N ALA A 19 28.17 4.08 -1.88
CA ALA A 19 29.57 3.71 -1.62
C ALA A 19 29.97 2.36 -2.27
N CYS A 20 29.07 1.37 -2.24
CA CYS A 20 29.29 0.06 -2.85
C CYS A 20 29.48 0.11 -4.37
N GLN A 21 28.81 1.03 -5.06
CA GLN A 21 28.92 1.21 -6.51
C GLN A 21 30.34 1.64 -6.88
N PHE A 22 30.83 2.71 -6.26
CA PHE A 22 32.11 3.32 -6.64
C PHE A 22 33.34 2.63 -6.05
N THR A 23 33.20 1.82 -4.99
CA THR A 23 34.32 1.00 -4.50
C THR A 23 34.57 -0.24 -5.36
N CYS A 24 33.60 -0.65 -6.19
CA CYS A 24 33.70 -1.85 -6.99
C CYS A 24 34.71 -1.64 -8.12
N PRO A 25 35.87 -2.34 -8.12
CA PRO A 25 36.89 -2.12 -9.14
C PRO A 25 36.52 -2.71 -10.50
N PHE A 26 35.47 -3.53 -10.56
CA PHE A 26 35.00 -4.21 -11.78
C PHE A 26 33.77 -3.54 -12.40
N GLY A 27 33.27 -2.44 -11.82
CA GLY A 27 32.04 -1.79 -12.30
C GLY A 27 30.81 -2.69 -12.24
N ALA A 28 30.82 -3.74 -11.40
CA ALA A 28 29.77 -4.76 -11.35
C ALA A 28 28.48 -4.31 -10.64
N ILE A 29 28.44 -3.09 -10.08
CA ILE A 29 27.32 -2.65 -9.23
C ILE A 29 26.71 -1.39 -9.85
N SER A 30 25.39 -1.40 -10.00
CA SER A 30 24.58 -0.24 -10.38
C SER A 30 23.53 0.03 -9.33
N MET A 31 23.12 1.29 -9.15
CA MET A 31 22.04 1.66 -8.23
C MET A 31 20.75 1.82 -9.05
N GLN A 32 19.74 0.98 -8.78
CA GLN A 32 18.48 0.97 -9.53
C GLN A 32 17.29 1.26 -8.62
N ASN A 33 16.28 1.92 -9.16
CA ASN A 33 15.02 2.17 -8.45
C ASN A 33 14.26 0.87 -8.25
N ASP A 34 13.75 0.66 -7.05
CA ASP A 34 12.74 -0.37 -6.80
C ASP A 34 11.32 0.13 -7.13
N HIS A 35 10.32 -0.71 -6.88
CA HIS A 35 8.92 -0.35 -7.13
C HIS A 35 8.41 0.83 -6.26
N GLU A 36 9.10 1.14 -5.15
CA GLU A 36 8.81 2.26 -4.27
C GLU A 36 9.54 3.55 -4.70
N GLY A 37 10.43 3.48 -5.70
CA GLY A 37 11.21 4.61 -6.21
C GLY A 37 12.52 4.87 -5.45
N PHE A 38 12.94 3.99 -4.55
CA PHE A 38 14.22 4.11 -3.83
C PHE A 38 15.32 3.32 -4.50
N ARG A 39 16.56 3.80 -4.40
CA ARG A 39 17.70 3.14 -5.04
C ARG A 39 18.37 2.08 -4.18
N TYR A 40 18.59 0.92 -4.78
CA TYR A 40 19.29 -0.23 -4.19
C TYR A 40 20.36 -0.78 -5.13
N PRO A 41 21.43 -1.40 -4.59
CA PRO A 41 22.48 -1.97 -5.41
C PRO A 41 21.98 -3.22 -6.15
N VAL A 42 22.08 -3.22 -7.47
CA VAL A 42 21.89 -4.38 -8.34
C VAL A 42 23.26 -4.78 -8.87
N VAL A 43 23.55 -6.08 -8.83
CA VAL A 43 24.87 -6.60 -9.19
C VAL A 43 24.79 -7.42 -10.47
N ASP A 44 25.71 -7.10 -11.37
CA ASP A 44 25.98 -7.82 -12.59
C ASP A 44 26.90 -9.01 -12.25
N GLU A 45 26.33 -10.22 -12.25
CA GLU A 45 27.03 -11.46 -11.89
C GLU A 45 28.13 -11.82 -12.91
N GLU A 46 28.05 -11.34 -14.16
CA GLU A 46 29.09 -11.58 -15.16
C GLU A 46 30.36 -10.76 -14.87
N LYS A 47 30.20 -9.58 -14.27
CA LYS A 47 31.31 -8.70 -13.87
C LYS A 47 31.79 -8.95 -12.44
N CYS A 48 30.96 -9.54 -11.59
CA CYS A 48 31.28 -9.72 -10.17
C CYS A 48 32.29 -10.85 -9.95
N THR A 49 33.44 -10.54 -9.36
CA THR A 49 34.46 -11.54 -9.01
C THR A 49 34.34 -12.07 -7.58
N GLY A 50 33.33 -11.64 -6.81
CA GLY A 50 33.16 -12.05 -5.41
C GLY A 50 34.21 -11.47 -4.43
N CYS A 51 34.97 -10.42 -4.80
CA CYS A 51 36.07 -9.89 -3.98
C CYS A 51 35.66 -9.31 -2.60
N GLY A 52 34.37 -9.07 -2.37
CA GLY A 52 33.80 -8.63 -1.10
C GLY A 52 34.06 -7.18 -0.68
N LYS A 53 34.73 -6.35 -1.51
CA LYS A 53 35.05 -4.94 -1.19
C LYS A 53 33.81 -4.12 -0.82
N CYS A 54 32.75 -4.21 -1.63
CA CYS A 54 31.47 -3.53 -1.42
C CYS A 54 30.85 -3.83 -0.04
N ARG A 55 30.94 -5.08 0.42
CA ARG A 55 30.43 -5.50 1.73
C ARG A 55 31.30 -5.02 2.87
N ARG A 56 32.62 -5.00 2.71
CA ARG A 56 33.57 -4.55 3.74
C ARG A 56 33.42 -3.07 4.08
N ILE A 57 32.98 -2.24 3.16
CA ILE A 57 32.79 -0.81 3.41
C ILE A 57 31.34 -0.41 3.68
N CYS A 58 30.37 -1.31 3.47
CA CYS A 58 28.95 -0.95 3.51
C CYS A 58 28.53 -0.46 4.91
N PRO A 59 28.14 0.81 5.09
CA PRO A 59 27.74 1.31 6.41
C PRO A 59 26.49 0.59 6.95
N GLY A 60 25.69 -0.06 6.10
CA GLY A 60 24.55 -0.89 6.50
C GLY A 60 24.96 -2.15 7.26
N LEU A 61 26.05 -2.80 6.82
CA LEU A 61 26.51 -4.10 7.33
C LEU A 61 27.43 -4.03 8.55
N HIS A 62 27.98 -2.84 8.84
CA HIS A 62 28.91 -2.63 9.96
C HIS A 62 28.28 -1.79 11.05
N ASP A 63 28.87 -1.85 12.23
CA ASP A 63 28.50 -0.93 13.30
C ASP A 63 28.75 0.51 12.86
N LYS A 64 27.85 1.38 13.31
CA LYS A 64 27.99 2.82 13.07
C LYS A 64 29.27 3.33 13.73
N ASP A 65 30.00 4.20 13.03
CA ASP A 65 31.16 4.89 13.59
C ASP A 65 30.75 5.74 14.81
N ARG A 66 31.43 5.53 15.93
CA ARG A 66 31.22 6.23 17.21
C ARG A 66 32.43 7.06 17.66
N SER A 67 33.36 7.36 16.75
CA SER A 67 34.56 8.15 17.03
C SER A 67 34.26 9.60 17.42
N ASN A 68 33.15 10.16 16.95
CA ASN A 68 32.70 11.51 17.29
C ASN A 68 32.19 11.61 18.75
N ILE A 69 32.16 12.85 19.26
CA ILE A 69 31.77 13.17 20.64
C ILE A 69 30.33 12.70 20.92
N ALA A 70 30.16 11.91 21.98
CA ALA A 70 28.85 11.36 22.38
C ALA A 70 27.87 12.40 22.92
N SER A 71 28.39 13.46 23.55
CA SER A 71 27.62 14.62 24.04
C SER A 71 28.22 15.91 23.43
N PRO A 72 27.91 16.22 22.16
CA PRO A 72 28.52 17.34 21.47
C PRO A 72 28.08 18.67 22.07
N GLU A 73 28.95 19.68 21.98
CA GLU A 73 28.53 21.05 22.31
C GLU A 73 27.45 21.51 21.34
N SER A 74 26.37 22.07 21.89
CA SER A 74 25.22 22.56 21.12
C SER A 74 25.07 24.08 21.19
N TYR A 75 24.82 24.66 20.03
CA TYR A 75 24.57 26.09 19.87
C TYR A 75 23.29 26.31 19.05
N VAL A 76 22.66 27.45 19.25
CA VAL A 76 21.67 27.99 18.32
C VAL A 76 22.22 29.26 17.68
N ILE A 77 21.98 29.43 16.39
CA ILE A 77 22.44 30.58 15.63
C ILE A 77 21.38 31.07 14.64
N TRP A 78 21.51 32.34 14.25
CA TRP A 78 21.01 32.82 12.98
C TRP A 78 21.92 33.87 12.35
N ALA A 79 21.96 33.85 11.02
CA ALA A 79 22.66 34.81 10.18
C ALA A 79 21.92 36.16 10.13
N ASP A 80 22.41 37.10 9.32
CA ASP A 80 21.64 38.28 8.93
C ASP A 80 20.31 37.90 8.27
N ASP A 81 19.37 38.84 8.27
CA ASP A 81 17.98 38.56 7.89
C ASP A 81 17.85 38.14 6.41
N LYS A 82 18.74 38.60 5.52
CA LYS A 82 18.72 38.20 4.10
C LYS A 82 19.09 36.72 3.96
N ILE A 83 20.25 36.31 4.50
CA ILE A 83 20.66 34.90 4.49
C ILE A 83 19.62 34.01 5.16
N ARG A 84 19.05 34.49 6.26
CA ARG A 84 18.06 33.78 7.05
C ARG A 84 16.77 33.53 6.28
N LEU A 85 16.24 34.54 5.57
CA LEU A 85 15.03 34.41 4.75
C LEU A 85 15.22 33.50 3.54
N ASP A 86 16.42 33.48 2.96
CA ASP A 86 16.76 32.59 1.84
C ASP A 86 16.99 31.13 2.27
N SER A 87 17.21 30.90 3.57
CA SER A 87 17.52 29.59 4.14
C SER A 87 16.28 28.90 4.74
N SER A 88 16.30 27.58 4.92
CA SER A 88 15.22 26.88 5.65
C SER A 88 15.05 27.39 7.08
N SER A 89 16.17 27.74 7.72
CA SER A 89 16.27 27.93 9.18
C SER A 89 17.05 29.21 9.49
N GLY A 90 17.95 29.20 10.47
CA GLY A 90 18.84 30.30 10.82
C GLY A 90 19.98 30.59 9.83
N GLY A 91 20.19 29.75 8.80
CA GLY A 91 21.20 30.03 7.75
C GLY A 91 22.57 29.41 7.97
N ALA A 92 22.70 28.44 8.89
CA ALA A 92 23.98 27.77 9.20
C ALA A 92 24.70 27.19 7.96
N PHE A 93 23.97 26.51 7.06
CA PHE A 93 24.54 25.94 5.84
C PHE A 93 25.23 27.00 4.98
N THR A 94 24.56 28.13 4.74
CA THR A 94 25.08 29.22 3.91
C THR A 94 26.36 29.80 4.51
N LEU A 95 26.40 29.99 5.84
CA LEU A 95 27.59 30.50 6.52
C LEU A 95 28.78 29.54 6.42
N LEU A 96 28.54 28.24 6.62
CA LEU A 96 29.58 27.21 6.47
C LEU A 96 30.13 27.17 5.04
N ALA A 97 29.27 27.26 4.04
CA ALA A 97 29.67 27.31 2.63
C ALA A 97 30.51 28.56 2.31
N LYS A 98 30.09 29.74 2.77
CA LYS A 98 30.86 30.99 2.60
C LYS A 98 32.24 30.91 3.25
N TYR A 99 32.35 30.31 4.43
CA TYR A 99 33.65 30.07 5.07
C TYR A 99 34.57 29.20 4.21
N ILE A 100 34.04 28.12 3.61
CA ILE A 100 34.80 27.23 2.73
C ILE A 100 35.26 27.95 1.45
N PHE A 101 34.39 28.77 0.85
CA PHE A 101 34.77 29.59 -0.30
C PHE A 101 35.86 30.61 0.03
N SER A 102 35.85 31.19 1.24
CA SER A 102 36.91 32.10 1.68
C SER A 102 38.30 31.44 1.75
N LYS A 103 38.35 30.10 1.79
CA LYS A 103 39.57 29.28 1.70
C LYS A 103 39.85 28.73 0.29
N GLY A 104 39.13 29.17 -0.74
CA GLY A 104 39.23 28.61 -2.10
C GLY A 104 38.71 27.17 -2.24
N GLY A 105 37.91 26.71 -1.27
CA GLY A 105 37.36 25.36 -1.23
C GLY A 105 36.09 25.20 -2.07
N VAL A 106 35.58 23.97 -2.11
CA VAL A 106 34.39 23.56 -2.87
C VAL A 106 33.33 23.01 -1.91
N VAL A 107 32.05 23.28 -2.18
CA VAL A 107 30.93 22.75 -1.41
C VAL A 107 30.16 21.75 -2.26
N CYS A 108 30.01 20.52 -1.74
CA CYS A 108 29.09 19.52 -2.30
C CYS A 108 27.77 19.59 -1.53
N GLY A 109 26.67 19.84 -2.23
CA GLY A 109 25.34 20.00 -1.65
C GLY A 109 24.22 19.59 -2.62
N VAL A 110 22.97 19.80 -2.23
CA VAL A 110 21.80 19.24 -2.93
C VAL A 110 20.99 20.32 -3.64
N VAL A 111 20.77 20.13 -4.94
CA VAL A 111 19.90 20.97 -5.78
C VAL A 111 18.67 20.18 -6.25
N MET A 112 17.74 20.89 -6.87
CA MET A 112 16.59 20.33 -7.57
C MET A 112 16.52 20.99 -8.94
N ASP A 113 16.51 20.21 -10.02
CA ASP A 113 16.44 20.75 -11.38
C ASP A 113 15.01 21.14 -11.79
N GLU A 114 14.88 21.62 -13.03
CA GLU A 114 13.63 22.02 -13.67
C GLU A 114 12.63 20.87 -13.86
N LYS A 115 13.09 19.61 -13.78
CA LYS A 115 12.24 18.41 -13.79
C LYS A 115 11.92 17.91 -12.38
N PHE A 116 12.31 18.68 -11.36
CA PHE A 116 12.16 18.37 -9.94
C PHE A 116 12.95 17.14 -9.48
N HIS A 117 13.98 16.75 -10.24
CA HIS A 117 14.93 15.73 -9.80
C HIS A 117 15.89 16.33 -8.78
N VAL A 118 15.97 15.70 -7.60
CA VAL A 118 16.83 16.10 -6.49
C VAL A 118 18.16 15.35 -6.53
N TYR A 119 19.29 16.06 -6.61
CA TYR A 119 20.62 15.46 -6.74
C TYR A 119 21.74 16.29 -6.10
N HIS A 120 22.87 15.65 -5.83
CA HIS A 120 24.08 16.32 -5.34
C HIS A 120 24.87 16.95 -6.49
N THR A 121 25.32 18.18 -6.27
CA THR A 121 26.24 18.91 -7.16
C THR A 121 27.24 19.72 -6.34
N PHE A 122 28.10 20.46 -7.03
CA PHE A 122 29.22 21.20 -6.46
C PHE A 122 29.07 22.69 -6.75
N ALA A 123 29.44 23.51 -5.76
CA ALA A 123 29.51 24.96 -5.87
C ALA A 123 30.90 25.43 -5.44
N GLU A 124 31.45 26.40 -6.16
CA GLU A 124 32.71 27.10 -5.84
C GLU A 124 32.49 28.56 -5.47
N ASN A 125 31.27 29.07 -5.63
CA ASN A 125 30.90 30.45 -5.35
C ASN A 125 29.45 30.58 -4.86
N GLU A 126 29.05 31.80 -4.46
CA GLU A 126 27.72 32.05 -3.90
C GLU A 126 26.58 31.88 -4.91
N THR A 127 26.80 32.19 -6.19
CA THR A 127 25.79 32.01 -7.26
C THR A 127 25.44 30.54 -7.44
N GLU A 128 26.46 29.67 -7.47
CA GLU A 128 26.26 28.22 -7.57
C GLU A 128 25.68 27.59 -6.29
N LEU A 129 25.88 28.24 -5.13
CA LEU A 129 25.33 27.81 -3.84
C LEU A 129 23.83 28.12 -3.71
N GLU A 130 23.34 29.19 -4.34
CA GLU A 130 21.95 29.64 -4.22
C GLU A 130 20.91 28.51 -4.39
N PRO A 131 20.92 27.70 -5.46
CA PRO A 131 19.97 26.60 -5.62
C PRO A 131 20.11 25.49 -4.57
N MET A 132 21.24 25.42 -3.85
CA MET A 132 21.45 24.45 -2.77
C MET A 132 20.73 24.84 -1.47
N ARG A 133 20.38 26.13 -1.29
CA ARG A 133 19.65 26.58 -0.11
C ARG A 133 18.28 25.92 -0.02
N ARG A 134 17.71 25.99 1.18
CA ARG A 134 16.45 25.36 1.56
C ARG A 134 16.48 23.82 1.52
N SER A 135 15.53 23.21 2.22
CA SER A 135 15.45 21.77 2.42
C SER A 135 14.70 21.12 1.26
N LYS A 136 15.20 19.96 0.81
CA LYS A 136 14.51 19.07 -0.13
C LYS A 136 14.23 17.77 0.62
N TYR A 137 12.97 17.40 0.78
CA TYR A 137 12.55 16.27 1.62
C TYR A 137 12.47 14.93 0.88
N VAL A 138 12.94 14.89 -0.35
CA VAL A 138 12.98 13.72 -1.24
C VAL A 138 14.40 13.13 -1.27
N GLU A 139 14.54 11.82 -1.48
CA GLU A 139 15.85 11.17 -1.58
C GLU A 139 16.67 11.79 -2.73
N SER A 140 17.88 12.26 -2.43
CA SER A 140 18.76 12.85 -3.41
C SER A 140 19.60 11.80 -4.14
N GLU A 141 19.74 11.95 -5.45
CA GLU A 141 20.77 11.28 -6.22
C GLU A 141 22.16 11.70 -5.76
N LEU A 142 23.04 10.74 -5.48
CA LEU A 142 24.45 11.04 -5.24
C LEU A 142 25.25 11.15 -6.53
N GLY A 143 24.83 10.48 -7.61
CA GLY A 143 25.59 10.41 -8.86
C GLY A 143 27.07 10.10 -8.59
N GLU A 144 27.96 10.84 -9.23
CA GLU A 144 29.42 10.72 -9.04
C GLU A 144 29.97 11.62 -7.91
N ALA A 145 29.15 12.04 -6.94
CA ALA A 145 29.59 12.93 -5.88
C ALA A 145 30.80 12.37 -5.09
N TYR A 146 30.79 11.08 -4.73
CA TYR A 146 31.91 10.48 -3.99
C TYR A 146 33.22 10.43 -4.78
N PRO A 147 33.25 9.89 -6.03
CA PRO A 147 34.43 9.98 -6.88
C PRO A 147 34.93 11.41 -7.07
N LYS A 148 34.03 12.38 -7.29
CA LYS A 148 34.42 13.78 -7.50
C LYS A 148 34.97 14.43 -6.23
N VAL A 149 34.43 14.12 -5.04
CA VAL A 149 35.02 14.52 -3.76
C VAL A 149 36.44 13.96 -3.65
N LYS A 150 36.64 12.65 -3.89
CA LYS A 150 37.97 12.04 -3.84
C LYS A 150 38.96 12.73 -4.78
N LYS A 151 38.55 12.97 -6.03
CA LYS A 151 39.37 13.66 -7.03
C LYS A 151 39.82 15.05 -6.54
N LEU A 152 38.89 15.85 -6.01
CA LEU A 152 39.21 17.19 -5.49
C LEU A 152 40.18 17.13 -4.29
N LEU A 153 40.02 16.16 -3.39
CA LEU A 153 40.94 15.96 -2.27
C LEU A 153 42.34 15.53 -2.74
N ASP A 154 42.40 14.64 -3.73
CA ASP A 154 43.67 14.21 -4.35
C ASP A 154 44.39 15.39 -5.05
N GLU A 155 43.65 16.37 -5.57
CA GLU A 155 44.15 17.64 -6.11
C GLU A 155 44.52 18.67 -5.02
N GLY A 156 44.38 18.32 -3.73
CA GLY A 156 44.70 19.18 -2.60
C GLY A 156 43.66 20.27 -2.31
N ARG A 157 42.47 20.21 -2.93
CA ARG A 157 41.38 21.15 -2.65
C ARG A 157 40.74 20.85 -1.29
N THR A 158 40.27 21.91 -0.63
CA THR A 158 39.40 21.78 0.54
C THR A 158 37.97 21.54 0.07
N VAL A 159 37.27 20.55 0.63
CA VAL A 159 35.90 20.20 0.25
C VAL A 159 35.01 20.14 1.49
N LEU A 160 33.87 20.82 1.47
CA LEU A 160 32.78 20.61 2.41
C LEU A 160 31.71 19.74 1.77
N PHE A 161 31.57 18.51 2.24
CA PHE A 161 30.45 17.64 1.86
C PHE A 161 29.27 17.83 2.80
N THR A 162 28.11 18.12 2.24
CA THR A 162 26.85 18.26 2.98
C THR A 162 25.84 17.21 2.54
N GLY A 163 25.15 16.60 3.50
CA GLY A 163 24.17 15.56 3.22
C GLY A 163 23.51 14.99 4.48
N THR A 164 22.88 13.83 4.34
CA THR A 164 22.34 13.09 5.48
C THR A 164 23.44 12.33 6.23
N PRO A 165 23.24 11.99 7.52
CA PRO A 165 24.24 11.25 8.30
C PRO A 165 24.68 9.92 7.65
N CYS A 166 23.77 9.20 6.99
CA CYS A 166 24.10 7.95 6.30
C CYS A 166 24.92 8.17 5.00
N GLN A 167 24.73 9.30 4.31
CA GLN A 167 25.54 9.69 3.15
C GLN A 167 26.96 10.07 3.60
N VAL A 168 27.10 10.81 4.72
CA VAL A 168 28.42 11.09 5.30
C VAL A 168 29.15 9.82 5.71
N ALA A 169 28.46 8.87 6.34
CA ALA A 169 29.03 7.56 6.67
C ALA A 169 29.48 6.80 5.41
N GLY A 170 28.68 6.84 4.33
CA GLY A 170 29.03 6.25 3.04
C GLY A 170 30.28 6.88 2.41
N LEU A 171 30.37 8.21 2.41
CA LEU A 171 31.54 8.92 1.89
C LEU A 171 32.81 8.59 2.68
N LYS A 172 32.75 8.63 4.01
CA LYS A 172 33.89 8.28 4.88
C LYS A 172 34.35 6.84 4.64
N ALA A 173 33.41 5.90 4.53
CA ALA A 173 33.72 4.50 4.22
C ALA A 173 34.33 4.30 2.82
N PHE A 174 33.91 5.10 1.83
CA PHE A 174 34.48 5.09 0.48
C PHE A 174 35.91 5.65 0.44
N LEU A 175 36.17 6.75 1.15
CA LEU A 175 37.47 7.42 1.18
C LEU A 175 38.52 6.70 2.04
N GLY A 176 38.10 5.98 3.08
CA GLY A 176 39.00 5.35 4.04
C GLY A 176 39.83 6.41 4.77
N GLU A 177 41.17 6.27 4.74
CA GLU A 177 42.09 7.21 5.41
C GLU A 177 42.26 8.53 4.65
N ASN A 178 41.87 8.61 3.38
CA ASN A 178 42.05 9.80 2.54
C ASN A 178 41.03 10.91 2.85
N THR A 179 41.20 11.58 3.98
CA THR A 179 40.25 12.60 4.49
C THR A 179 40.91 13.96 4.77
N LYS A 180 42.15 14.15 4.34
CA LYS A 180 42.84 15.44 4.44
C LYS A 180 42.16 16.45 3.51
N GLY A 181 41.83 17.64 4.01
CA GLY A 181 41.07 18.65 3.25
C GLY A 181 39.56 18.43 3.22
N LEU A 182 39.06 17.31 3.76
CA LEU A 182 37.62 17.04 3.86
C LEU A 182 37.03 17.64 5.15
N PHE A 183 35.96 18.41 4.98
CA PHE A 183 35.01 18.80 6.00
C PHE A 183 33.65 18.17 5.68
N THR A 184 32.89 17.80 6.72
CA THR A 184 31.56 17.23 6.57
C THR A 184 30.54 17.94 7.44
N ALA A 185 29.37 18.23 6.87
CA ALA A 185 28.20 18.70 7.62
C ALA A 185 26.98 17.81 7.35
N ASP A 186 26.42 17.19 8.39
CA ASP A 186 25.19 16.42 8.28
C ASP A 186 23.97 17.19 8.79
N LEU A 187 22.81 16.81 8.26
CA LEU A 187 21.54 17.38 8.66
C LEU A 187 20.93 16.61 9.83
N MET A 188 20.20 17.33 10.69
CA MET A 188 19.23 16.71 11.57
C MET A 188 18.11 16.08 10.73
N CYS A 189 18.21 14.77 10.53
CA CYS A 189 17.48 14.05 9.51
C CYS A 189 16.32 13.23 10.08
N HIS A 190 15.13 13.42 9.53
CA HIS A 190 13.97 12.57 9.75
C HIS A 190 14.00 11.33 8.85
N GLY A 191 14.46 11.49 7.61
CA GLY A 191 14.56 10.47 6.57
C GLY A 191 13.88 10.96 5.28
N PRO A 192 14.42 10.63 4.10
CA PRO A 192 13.86 11.08 2.83
C PRO A 192 12.56 10.34 2.46
N THR A 193 11.75 11.04 1.67
CA THR A 193 10.55 10.50 1.02
C THR A 193 10.87 9.94 -0.37
N SER A 194 9.96 9.12 -0.90
CA SER A 194 10.10 8.48 -2.22
C SER A 194 10.13 9.50 -3.38
N PRO A 195 11.16 9.47 -4.25
CA PRO A 195 11.17 10.23 -5.50
C PRO A 195 10.00 9.91 -6.42
N LYS A 196 9.65 8.61 -6.58
CA LYS A 196 8.51 8.17 -7.39
C LYS A 196 7.19 8.83 -6.94
N VAL A 197 6.95 8.84 -5.63
CA VAL A 197 5.73 9.44 -5.06
C VAL A 197 5.70 10.96 -5.29
N PHE A 198 6.84 11.62 -5.12
CA PHE A 198 6.94 13.06 -5.37
C PHE A 198 6.63 13.39 -6.84
N GLU A 199 7.24 12.67 -7.78
CA GLU A 199 6.99 12.86 -9.22
C GLU A 199 5.51 12.65 -9.58
N GLN A 200 4.91 11.53 -9.15
CA GLN A 200 3.49 11.26 -9.38
C GLN A 200 2.59 12.34 -8.75
N TYR A 201 2.91 12.79 -7.54
CA TYR A 201 2.17 13.87 -6.88
C TYR A 201 2.25 15.18 -7.69
N LEU A 202 3.42 15.56 -8.19
CA LEU A 202 3.57 16.78 -8.98
C LEU A 202 2.74 16.70 -10.27
N ASP A 203 2.84 15.57 -10.98
CA ASP A 203 2.11 15.35 -12.24
C ASP A 203 0.58 15.35 -12.02
N GLU A 204 0.09 14.68 -10.97
CA GLU A 204 -1.34 14.62 -10.64
C GLU A 204 -1.92 15.95 -10.14
N THR A 205 -1.21 16.65 -9.26
CA THR A 205 -1.75 17.84 -8.56
C THR A 205 -1.76 19.07 -9.45
N PHE A 206 -0.76 19.18 -10.34
CA PHE A 206 -0.53 20.37 -11.14
C PHE A 206 -0.75 20.14 -12.65
N ASN A 207 -1.41 19.03 -13.01
CA ASN A 207 -1.67 18.62 -14.39
C ASN A 207 -0.38 18.54 -15.24
N GLY A 208 0.67 17.97 -14.66
CA GLY A 208 2.01 17.89 -15.24
C GLY A 208 3.00 18.80 -14.51
N ARG A 209 4.14 18.22 -14.08
CA ARG A 209 5.21 18.96 -13.40
C ARG A 209 5.81 20.09 -14.25
N GLU A 210 5.67 20.03 -15.57
CA GLU A 210 6.09 21.08 -16.50
C GLU A 210 5.35 22.41 -16.33
N ASN A 211 4.19 22.41 -15.65
CA ASN A 211 3.44 23.64 -15.34
C ASN A 211 4.00 24.39 -14.13
N ILE A 212 4.94 23.79 -13.41
CA ILE A 212 5.52 24.33 -12.18
C ILE A 212 6.78 25.13 -12.53
N ASP A 213 6.89 26.35 -11.97
CA ASP A 213 8.10 27.17 -12.00
C ASP A 213 9.00 26.85 -10.80
N LYS A 214 8.45 26.88 -9.59
CA LYS A 214 9.21 26.65 -8.35
C LYS A 214 8.43 25.82 -7.36
N PHE A 215 9.13 24.94 -6.65
CA PHE A 215 8.58 24.16 -5.56
C PHE A 215 9.41 24.36 -4.29
N TYR A 216 8.76 24.80 -3.21
CA TYR A 216 9.35 24.92 -1.89
C TYR A 216 8.65 23.97 -0.94
N PHE A 217 9.40 23.01 -0.39
CA PHE A 217 8.90 22.08 0.62
C PHE A 217 8.48 22.75 1.93
N ARG A 218 8.94 23.99 2.17
CA ARG A 218 8.51 24.80 3.30
C ARG A 218 8.56 26.27 2.95
N SER A 219 7.43 26.95 3.12
CA SER A 219 7.32 28.41 2.98
C SER A 219 7.48 29.09 4.34
N LYS A 220 8.07 30.29 4.33
CA LYS A 220 8.13 31.19 5.49
C LYS A 220 7.07 32.30 5.45
N ARG A 221 6.16 32.29 4.47
CA ARG A 221 5.14 33.33 4.25
C ARG A 221 4.26 33.59 5.49
N TYR A 222 4.00 32.56 6.28
CA TYR A 222 3.17 32.63 7.49
C TYR A 222 3.97 32.43 8.78
N GLY A 223 5.29 32.65 8.73
CA GLY A 223 6.22 32.31 9.81
C GLY A 223 7.04 31.07 9.51
N TRP A 224 8.21 30.96 10.14
CA TRP A 224 9.14 29.82 10.01
C TRP A 224 8.55 28.52 10.55
N SER A 225 7.69 28.62 11.56
CA SER A 225 7.01 27.46 12.15
C SER A 225 5.95 26.82 11.23
N GLY A 226 5.64 27.45 10.09
CA GLY A 226 4.74 26.90 9.08
C GLY A 226 5.26 25.61 8.45
N THR A 227 4.39 24.60 8.35
CA THR A 227 4.66 23.32 7.70
C THR A 227 3.97 23.23 6.34
N THR A 228 3.97 24.34 5.60
CA THR A 228 3.26 24.46 4.31
C THR A 228 4.25 24.45 3.16
N CYS A 229 4.03 23.60 2.16
CA CYS A 229 4.71 23.75 0.89
C CYS A 229 4.12 24.91 0.09
N GLU A 230 4.93 25.46 -0.81
CA GLU A 230 4.57 26.55 -1.72
C GLU A 230 5.01 26.16 -3.12
N VAL A 231 4.08 26.25 -4.06
CA VAL A 231 4.30 25.90 -5.47
C VAL A 231 3.92 27.10 -6.31
N ILE A 232 4.88 27.62 -7.07
CA ILE A 232 4.67 28.71 -8.01
C ILE A 232 4.53 28.09 -9.39
N LEU A 233 3.41 28.36 -10.06
CA LEU A 233 3.14 27.88 -11.41
C LEU A 233 3.66 28.87 -12.45
N LYS A 234 3.93 28.38 -13.66
CA LYS A 234 4.42 29.20 -14.78
C LYS A 234 3.45 30.29 -15.23
N ASP A 235 2.17 30.15 -14.90
CA ASP A 235 1.15 31.17 -15.15
C ASP A 235 1.06 32.23 -14.04
N GLY A 236 1.94 32.18 -13.03
CA GLY A 236 2.01 33.12 -11.92
C GLY A 236 1.11 32.77 -10.72
N ARG A 237 0.25 31.75 -10.81
CA ARG A 237 -0.54 31.29 -9.66
C ARG A 237 0.35 30.63 -8.61
N THR A 238 -0.05 30.73 -7.35
CA THR A 238 0.64 30.08 -6.22
C THR A 238 -0.30 29.11 -5.51
N TYR A 239 0.14 27.88 -5.32
CA TYR A 239 -0.52 26.86 -4.50
C TYR A 239 0.18 26.73 -3.15
N MET A 240 -0.61 26.60 -2.08
CA MET A 240 -0.12 26.40 -0.71
C MET A 240 -0.65 25.07 -0.17
N GLY A 241 0.21 24.07 -0.09
CA GLY A 241 -0.13 22.79 0.50
C GLY A 241 0.12 22.78 2.01
N SER A 242 -0.69 22.04 2.77
CA SER A 242 -0.55 21.91 4.23
C SER A 242 -0.65 20.46 4.65
N GLY A 243 -0.06 20.11 5.80
CA GLY A 243 -0.16 18.76 6.38
C GLY A 243 -1.57 18.29 6.79
N VAL A 244 -2.62 19.03 6.44
CA VAL A 244 -4.03 18.69 6.65
C VAL A 244 -4.76 18.41 5.34
N LEU A 245 -4.39 19.08 4.25
CA LEU A 245 -5.13 19.04 2.97
C LEU A 245 -4.29 18.49 1.82
N ASP A 246 -2.97 18.67 1.86
CA ASP A 246 -2.09 18.27 0.78
C ASP A 246 -1.63 16.81 0.98
N PRO A 247 -1.84 15.91 0.01
CA PRO A 247 -1.55 14.49 0.18
C PRO A 247 -0.05 14.21 0.37
N PHE A 248 0.83 14.99 -0.27
CA PHE A 248 2.27 14.81 -0.13
C PHE A 248 2.72 15.23 1.27
N GLU A 249 2.24 16.37 1.78
CA GLU A 249 2.54 16.80 3.15
C GLU A 249 1.96 15.82 4.18
N ILE A 250 0.70 15.40 4.04
CA ILE A 250 0.07 14.41 4.94
C ILE A 250 0.89 13.13 4.99
N GLY A 251 1.22 12.55 3.83
CA GLY A 251 1.98 11.30 3.75
C GLY A 251 3.40 11.46 4.28
N SER A 252 4.07 12.59 4.00
CA SER A 252 5.42 12.90 4.47
C SER A 252 5.48 13.01 6.00
N PHE A 253 4.62 13.83 6.61
CA PHE A 253 4.58 14.00 8.07
C PHE A 253 4.18 12.72 8.81
N LYS A 254 3.44 11.83 8.15
CA LYS A 254 3.03 10.54 8.71
C LYS A 254 3.99 9.41 8.34
N SER A 255 5.10 9.69 7.66
CA SER A 255 6.08 8.68 7.23
C SER A 255 5.50 7.57 6.35
N LEU A 256 4.42 7.85 5.60
CA LEU A 256 3.70 6.84 4.80
C LEU A 256 4.57 6.26 3.68
N PHE A 257 5.38 7.10 3.03
CA PHE A 257 6.30 6.72 1.95
C PHE A 257 7.75 7.07 2.31
N LEU A 258 8.08 6.92 3.60
CA LEU A 258 9.44 7.01 4.11
C LEU A 258 10.27 5.82 3.61
N ARG A 259 11.56 6.04 3.33
CA ARG A 259 12.51 4.96 3.03
C ARG A 259 12.57 3.94 4.18
N GLN A 260 12.54 2.64 3.86
CA GLN A 260 12.42 1.58 4.89
C GLN A 260 13.52 1.64 5.96
N SER A 261 14.78 1.84 5.55
CA SER A 261 15.92 1.98 6.46
C SER A 261 15.85 3.19 7.39
N CYS A 262 14.95 4.15 7.11
CA CYS A 262 14.76 5.33 7.93
C CYS A 262 13.80 5.11 9.10
N GLU A 263 13.02 4.02 9.09
CA GLU A 263 12.19 3.61 10.20
C GLU A 263 13.05 3.46 11.46
N ASP A 264 14.09 2.63 11.39
CA ASP A 264 15.04 2.38 12.49
C ASP A 264 16.47 2.80 12.11
N CYS A 265 16.64 4.09 11.78
CA CYS A 265 17.91 4.60 11.29
C CYS A 265 18.96 4.70 12.41
N LYS A 266 19.99 3.85 12.36
CA LYS A 266 21.12 3.95 13.31
C LYS A 266 21.90 5.27 13.20
N PHE A 267 21.94 5.88 12.02
CA PHE A 267 22.65 7.14 11.78
C PHE A 267 21.88 8.37 12.28
N ALA A 268 20.60 8.25 12.62
CA ALA A 268 19.85 9.32 13.27
C ALA A 268 20.30 9.54 14.72
N ALA A 269 20.80 8.50 15.40
CA ALA A 269 21.26 8.61 16.78
C ALA A 269 22.52 9.47 16.94
N ILE A 270 22.81 9.93 18.16
CA ILE A 270 24.16 10.37 18.56
C ILE A 270 25.06 9.16 18.90
N PRO A 271 26.40 9.25 18.78
CA PRO A 271 27.15 10.34 18.15
C PRO A 271 26.85 10.48 16.65
N LYS A 272 26.90 11.70 16.11
CA LYS A 272 26.60 11.99 14.69
C LYS A 272 27.79 11.60 13.79
N GLN A 273 27.60 11.59 12.48
CA GLN A 273 28.63 11.09 11.54
C GLN A 273 29.50 12.21 10.96
N ALA A 274 28.93 13.39 10.75
CA ALA A 274 29.67 14.54 10.25
C ALA A 274 30.53 15.22 11.32
N ASP A 275 31.42 16.11 10.89
CA ASP A 275 32.24 16.93 11.77
C ASP A 275 31.39 17.97 12.50
N ILE A 276 30.39 18.52 11.81
CA ILE A 276 29.38 19.43 12.36
C ILE A 276 27.98 18.95 11.95
N THR A 277 26.99 19.05 12.84
CA THR A 277 25.58 18.76 12.50
C THR A 277 24.79 20.05 12.52
N ILE A 278 23.96 20.28 11.51
CA ILE A 278 23.07 21.44 11.43
C ILE A 278 21.61 21.02 11.32
N GLY A 279 20.68 21.83 11.81
CA GLY A 279 19.25 21.55 11.70
C GLY A 279 18.37 22.69 12.18
N ASP A 280 17.06 22.47 12.14
CA ASP A 280 16.10 23.35 12.77
C ASP A 280 16.16 23.19 14.30
N ALA A 281 16.14 24.31 15.05
CA ALA A 281 16.04 24.29 16.50
C ALA A 281 14.57 24.06 16.95
N TRP A 282 13.97 22.96 16.52
CA TRP A 282 12.57 22.65 16.83
C TRP A 282 12.29 22.67 18.33
N GLY A 283 11.24 23.40 18.74
CA GLY A 283 10.83 23.49 20.15
C GLY A 283 11.68 24.38 21.04
N ILE A 284 12.65 25.13 20.49
CA ILE A 284 13.57 25.95 21.30
C ILE A 284 12.85 27.01 22.15
N SER A 285 11.70 27.50 21.72
CA SER A 285 10.86 28.45 22.48
C SER A 285 10.38 27.88 23.83
N ALA A 286 10.28 26.54 23.97
CA ALA A 286 9.95 25.89 25.23
C ALA A 286 11.11 25.93 26.24
N TYR A 287 12.35 26.06 25.76
CA TYR A 287 13.53 26.31 26.59
C TYR A 287 13.67 27.80 26.90
N LYS A 288 13.62 28.65 25.87
CA LYS A 288 13.72 30.10 26.00
C LYS A 288 12.99 30.78 24.84
N GLU A 289 11.90 31.49 25.15
CA GLU A 289 10.97 32.08 24.17
C GLU A 289 11.67 33.00 23.16
N SER A 290 12.62 33.84 23.62
CA SER A 290 13.40 34.77 22.80
C SER A 290 14.28 34.12 21.74
N LEU A 291 14.47 32.79 21.77
CA LEU A 291 15.27 32.06 20.77
C LEU A 291 14.46 31.69 19.52
N ASN A 292 13.20 32.09 19.45
CA ASN A 292 12.35 31.92 18.29
C ASN A 292 11.53 33.19 18.03
N ASP A 293 11.97 33.99 17.07
CA ASP A 293 11.26 35.15 16.53
C ASP A 293 10.45 34.82 15.25
N ASP A 294 10.29 33.52 14.97
CA ASP A 294 9.53 32.99 13.83
C ASP A 294 10.11 33.32 12.43
N VAL A 295 11.37 33.77 12.35
CA VAL A 295 12.11 33.89 11.07
C VAL A 295 13.01 32.67 10.82
N GLY A 296 13.42 32.00 11.90
CA GLY A 296 14.03 30.66 11.89
C GLY A 296 15.35 30.56 12.61
N THR A 297 15.52 29.54 13.44
CA THR A 297 16.71 29.37 14.29
C THR A 297 17.37 28.04 13.97
N SER A 298 18.64 28.09 13.56
CA SER A 298 19.42 26.88 13.30
C SER A 298 20.05 26.38 14.58
N MET A 299 20.04 25.08 14.79
CA MET A 299 20.91 24.44 15.77
C MET A 299 22.22 23.97 15.11
N ILE A 300 23.28 23.92 15.90
CA ILE A 300 24.60 23.40 15.54
C ILE A 300 25.06 22.42 16.63
N LEU A 301 25.58 21.26 16.23
CA LEU A 301 26.31 20.34 17.11
C LEU A 301 27.76 20.23 16.63
N ILE A 302 28.71 20.43 17.54
CA ILE A 302 30.13 20.28 17.28
C ILE A 302 30.53 18.85 17.62
N ASN A 303 30.76 18.01 16.60
CA ASN A 303 30.95 16.57 16.80
C ASN A 303 32.41 16.16 16.98
N ASN A 304 33.35 16.97 16.50
CA ASN A 304 34.80 16.79 16.64
C ASN A 304 35.56 18.12 16.40
N GLU A 305 36.90 18.07 16.39
CA GLU A 305 37.76 19.25 16.21
C GLU A 305 37.65 19.90 14.82
N LYS A 306 37.42 19.14 13.74
CA LYS A 306 37.13 19.73 12.42
C LYS A 306 35.80 20.52 12.45
N GLY A 307 34.81 20.01 13.18
CA GLY A 307 33.55 20.71 13.41
C GLY A 307 33.75 22.00 14.21
N ARG A 308 34.66 21.98 15.17
CA ARG A 308 35.04 23.16 15.96
C ARG A 308 35.71 24.22 15.08
N GLU A 309 36.59 23.81 14.17
CA GLU A 309 37.20 24.69 13.18
C GLU A 309 36.14 25.38 12.31
N LEU A 310 35.20 24.60 11.74
CA LEU A 310 34.09 25.12 10.96
C LEU A 310 33.24 26.13 11.73
N PHE A 311 32.90 25.79 12.97
CA PHE A 311 32.10 26.66 13.84
C PHE A 311 32.81 27.97 14.16
N ASN A 312 34.09 27.92 14.52
CA ASN A 312 34.89 29.11 14.79
C ASN A 312 35.00 30.00 13.55
N GLY A 313 35.11 29.39 12.36
CA GLY A 313 35.17 30.10 11.08
C GLY A 313 33.93 30.94 10.74
N ILE A 314 32.77 30.61 11.32
CA ILE A 314 31.50 31.33 11.05
C ILE A 314 31.06 32.23 12.22
N LYS A 315 31.69 32.11 13.39
CA LYS A 315 31.22 32.73 14.64
C LYS A 315 31.18 34.27 14.60
N ASP A 316 32.02 34.90 13.81
CA ASP A 316 32.03 36.38 13.68
C ASP A 316 31.06 36.88 12.60
N ASN A 317 30.46 35.97 11.83
CA ASN A 317 29.54 36.27 10.73
C ASN A 317 28.07 35.90 11.05
N VAL A 318 27.77 35.57 12.30
CA VAL A 318 26.39 35.35 12.78
C VAL A 318 25.84 36.61 13.43
N LYS A 319 24.55 36.89 13.21
CA LYS A 319 23.84 37.97 13.90
C LYS A 319 23.54 37.61 15.34
N PHE A 320 23.38 36.32 15.62
CA PHE A 320 23.11 35.81 16.96
C PHE A 320 23.71 34.42 17.15
N ILE A 321 24.21 34.18 18.36
CA ILE A 321 24.72 32.89 18.80
C ILE A 321 24.52 32.71 20.30
N GLU A 322 23.99 31.56 20.70
CA GLU A 322 23.85 31.19 22.10
C GLU A 322 24.17 29.72 22.29
N LYS A 323 25.00 29.41 23.30
CA LYS A 323 25.24 28.04 23.73
C LYS A 323 24.01 27.55 24.50
N VAL A 324 23.50 26.37 24.15
CA VAL A 324 22.33 25.77 24.79
C VAL A 324 22.67 24.36 25.26
N PRO A 325 22.02 23.83 26.31
CA PRO A 325 22.15 22.41 26.64
C PRO A 325 21.53 21.56 25.53
N LEU A 326 22.09 20.37 25.26
CA LEU A 326 21.60 19.46 24.21
C LEU A 326 20.12 19.11 24.40
N ASP A 327 19.67 19.01 25.66
CA ASP A 327 18.27 18.77 26.03
C ASP A 327 17.30 19.86 25.55
N ALA A 328 17.77 21.10 25.32
CA ALA A 328 16.95 22.16 24.75
C ALA A 328 16.52 21.85 23.31
N LEU A 329 17.26 20.99 22.61
CA LEU A 329 17.02 20.63 21.21
C LEU A 329 16.18 19.36 21.06
N LYS A 330 15.84 18.67 22.16
CA LYS A 330 15.31 17.29 22.19
C LYS A 330 14.04 17.00 21.38
N ARG A 331 13.35 18.02 20.84
CA ARG A 331 12.25 17.79 19.88
C ARG A 331 12.75 17.35 18.50
N ASN A 332 14.06 17.41 18.26
CA ASN A 332 14.72 16.81 17.10
C ASN A 332 15.00 15.32 17.29
N ARG A 333 15.24 14.60 16.19
CA ARG A 333 15.54 13.16 16.19
C ARG A 333 16.99 12.88 16.62
N PHE A 334 17.20 12.67 17.91
CA PHE A 334 18.52 12.35 18.50
C PHE A 334 18.76 10.87 18.84
N GLY A 335 17.71 10.04 18.85
CA GLY A 335 17.79 8.65 19.31
C GLY A 335 17.39 7.62 18.26
N ALA A 336 17.63 6.35 18.60
CA ALA A 336 17.16 5.15 17.88
C ALA A 336 15.65 4.91 18.02
N GLN A 337 14.86 5.97 18.25
CA GLN A 337 13.41 5.84 18.25
C GLN A 337 12.97 5.52 16.84
N LYS A 338 12.26 4.38 16.72
CA LYS A 338 11.64 3.98 15.47
C LYS A 338 10.62 5.03 15.05
N MET A 339 10.68 5.42 13.78
CA MET A 339 9.63 6.24 13.20
C MET A 339 8.32 5.47 13.23
N LYS A 340 7.22 6.17 13.53
CA LYS A 340 5.89 5.57 13.48
C LYS A 340 5.43 5.47 12.03
N VAL A 341 5.86 4.42 11.34
CA VAL A 341 5.42 4.13 9.97
C VAL A 341 3.99 3.57 10.00
N PRO A 342 3.07 4.03 9.13
CA PRO A 342 1.72 3.50 9.06
C PRO A 342 1.74 2.03 8.61
N PRO A 343 0.96 1.13 9.25
CA PRO A 343 0.85 -0.27 8.82
C PRO A 343 0.37 -0.43 7.36
N GLN A 344 -0.32 0.59 6.82
CA GLN A 344 -0.84 0.62 5.47
C GLN A 344 0.19 1.09 4.41
N ARG A 345 1.46 1.27 4.77
CA ARG A 345 2.53 1.68 3.83
C ARG A 345 2.67 0.74 2.62
N GLY A 346 2.65 -0.57 2.84
CA GLY A 346 2.74 -1.55 1.74
C GLY A 346 1.57 -1.38 0.75
N ARG A 347 0.36 -1.27 1.29
CA ARG A 347 -0.87 -0.99 0.53
C ARG A 347 -0.81 0.35 -0.22
N PHE A 348 -0.20 1.38 0.37
CA PHE A 348 -0.03 2.67 -0.31
C PHE A 348 0.78 2.51 -1.61
N PHE A 349 1.94 1.83 -1.54
CA PHE A 349 2.78 1.60 -2.73
C PHE A 349 2.14 0.66 -3.76
N GLU A 350 1.24 -0.22 -3.33
CA GLU A 350 0.38 -1.01 -4.22
C GLU A 350 -0.63 -0.11 -4.95
N MET A 351 -1.36 0.72 -4.19
CA MET A 351 -2.42 1.60 -4.70
C MET A 351 -1.94 2.60 -5.75
N ILE A 352 -0.77 3.24 -5.55
CA ILE A 352 -0.26 4.24 -6.51
C ILE A 352 0.12 3.68 -7.88
N ASN A 353 0.03 2.36 -8.10
CA ASN A 353 0.22 1.75 -9.41
C ASN A 353 -1.08 1.66 -10.22
N TYR A 354 -2.25 1.80 -9.59
CA TYR A 354 -3.56 1.71 -10.25
C TYR A 354 -4.51 2.85 -9.88
N THR A 355 -4.12 3.76 -8.97
CA THR A 355 -4.89 4.96 -8.63
C THR A 355 -3.98 6.13 -8.28
N SER A 356 -4.58 7.31 -8.06
CA SER A 356 -3.86 8.54 -7.71
C SER A 356 -3.19 8.48 -6.33
N VAL A 357 -2.07 9.18 -6.16
CA VAL A 357 -1.43 9.44 -4.86
C VAL A 357 -2.42 10.04 -3.87
N HIS A 358 -3.29 10.95 -4.32
CA HIS A 358 -4.32 11.60 -3.50
C HIS A 358 -5.23 10.58 -2.81
N LYS A 359 -5.84 9.70 -3.61
CA LYS A 359 -6.73 8.64 -3.11
C LYS A 359 -5.97 7.65 -2.24
N ALA A 360 -4.76 7.25 -2.64
CA ALA A 360 -3.93 6.32 -1.88
C ALA A 360 -3.59 6.85 -0.49
N VAL A 361 -3.17 8.12 -0.36
CA VAL A 361 -2.93 8.76 0.94
C VAL A 361 -4.20 8.78 1.77
N ASP A 362 -5.33 9.26 1.22
CA ASP A 362 -6.60 9.33 1.96
C ASP A 362 -7.04 7.96 2.48
N TYR A 363 -7.03 6.95 1.61
CA TYR A 363 -7.55 5.62 1.91
C TYR A 363 -6.65 4.86 2.87
N CYS A 364 -5.32 4.92 2.70
CA CYS A 364 -4.38 4.27 3.60
C CYS A 364 -4.36 4.93 4.98
N MET A 365 -4.52 6.25 5.05
CA MET A 365 -4.57 6.96 6.33
C MET A 365 -5.88 6.74 7.08
N LYS A 366 -7.00 6.54 6.37
CA LYS A 366 -8.33 6.31 6.95
C LYS A 366 -8.76 4.85 7.02
N GLY A 367 -8.00 3.93 6.42
CA GLY A 367 -8.36 2.51 6.32
C GLY A 367 -9.58 2.23 5.43
N ARG A 368 -9.83 3.06 4.40
CA ARG A 368 -10.99 2.95 3.51
C ARG A 368 -10.75 2.02 2.33
N TYR A 369 -11.82 1.52 1.74
CA TYR A 369 -11.88 0.67 0.56
C TYR A 369 -13.08 1.09 -0.29
N ASP A 370 -12.96 1.00 -1.61
CA ASP A 370 -14.09 1.27 -2.51
C ASP A 370 -15.12 0.15 -2.40
N VAL A 371 -14.66 -1.11 -2.34
CA VAL A 371 -15.55 -2.28 -2.42
C VAL A 371 -15.21 -3.34 -1.38
N GLY A 372 -16.22 -3.78 -0.63
CA GLY A 372 -16.14 -4.99 0.18
C GLY A 372 -16.76 -6.19 -0.52
N ILE A 373 -15.99 -7.25 -0.78
CA ILE A 373 -16.48 -8.52 -1.32
C ILE A 373 -16.94 -9.42 -0.17
N VAL A 374 -18.19 -9.87 -0.25
CA VAL A 374 -18.80 -10.83 0.68
C VAL A 374 -19.01 -12.16 -0.01
N GLY A 375 -18.63 -13.26 0.65
CA GLY A 375 -18.87 -14.59 0.12
C GLY A 375 -18.26 -15.70 0.97
N VAL A 376 -18.04 -16.85 0.35
CA VAL A 376 -17.46 -18.07 0.95
C VAL A 376 -16.01 -18.30 0.50
N TRP A 377 -15.24 -17.23 0.29
CA TRP A 377 -13.85 -17.27 -0.17
C TRP A 377 -12.93 -18.07 0.76
N PHE A 378 -13.27 -18.17 2.05
CA PHE A 378 -12.58 -18.97 3.06
C PHE A 378 -12.95 -20.47 3.05
N GLY A 379 -13.75 -20.92 2.07
CA GLY A 379 -13.99 -22.34 1.83
C GLY A 379 -12.69 -23.06 1.47
N ASN A 380 -12.59 -24.35 1.79
CA ASN A 380 -11.36 -25.13 1.51
C ASN A 380 -11.34 -25.75 0.10
N ASN A 381 -12.24 -25.30 -0.78
CA ASN A 381 -12.35 -25.74 -2.17
C ASN A 381 -11.56 -24.80 -3.08
N TYR A 382 -10.66 -25.33 -3.91
CA TYR A 382 -9.81 -24.54 -4.81
C TYR A 382 -10.61 -23.67 -5.79
N GLY A 383 -11.78 -24.15 -6.24
CA GLY A 383 -12.66 -23.37 -7.11
C GLY A 383 -13.22 -22.12 -6.44
N SER A 384 -13.49 -22.17 -5.13
CA SER A 384 -13.85 -20.98 -4.35
C SER A 384 -12.67 -19.99 -4.35
N ILE A 385 -11.45 -20.44 -4.06
CA ILE A 385 -10.26 -19.57 -4.09
C ILE A 385 -10.13 -18.88 -5.45
N ALA A 386 -10.23 -19.65 -6.54
CA ALA A 386 -10.08 -19.14 -7.90
C ALA A 386 -11.11 -18.06 -8.25
N THR A 387 -12.39 -18.30 -7.94
CA THR A 387 -13.47 -17.36 -8.33
C THR A 387 -13.41 -16.06 -7.54
N TYR A 388 -13.11 -16.10 -6.23
CA TYR A 388 -12.98 -14.88 -5.43
C TYR A 388 -11.69 -14.11 -5.74
N TYR A 389 -10.59 -14.80 -6.01
CA TYR A 389 -9.36 -14.15 -6.45
C TYR A 389 -9.53 -13.48 -7.81
N GLY A 390 -10.20 -14.15 -8.76
CA GLY A 390 -10.57 -13.56 -10.05
C GLY A 390 -11.41 -12.30 -9.87
N LEU A 391 -12.48 -12.37 -9.08
CA LEU A 391 -13.35 -11.22 -8.81
C LEU A 391 -12.60 -10.07 -8.12
N TYR A 392 -11.71 -10.38 -7.18
CA TYR A 392 -10.85 -9.40 -6.53
C TYR A 392 -9.99 -8.66 -7.57
N LYS A 393 -9.33 -9.40 -8.46
CA LYS A 393 -8.45 -8.84 -9.49
C LYS A 393 -9.19 -8.08 -10.58
N GLN A 394 -10.42 -8.47 -10.91
CA GLN A 394 -11.29 -7.70 -11.80
C GLN A 394 -11.69 -6.35 -11.20
N LEU A 395 -12.05 -6.30 -9.92
CA LEU A 395 -12.40 -5.04 -9.28
C LEU A 395 -11.17 -4.14 -9.12
N GLU A 396 -10.01 -4.72 -8.79
CA GLU A 396 -8.73 -3.99 -8.73
C GLU A 396 -8.33 -3.41 -10.10
N SER A 397 -8.55 -4.14 -11.20
CA SER A 397 -8.26 -3.66 -12.55
C SER A 397 -9.17 -2.51 -13.01
N LEU A 398 -10.30 -2.30 -12.33
CA LEU A 398 -11.15 -1.11 -12.48
C LEU A 398 -10.65 0.10 -11.64
N GLY A 399 -9.48 0.01 -11.00
CA GLY A 399 -8.92 1.07 -10.15
C GLY A 399 -9.58 1.17 -8.76
N LEU A 400 -10.27 0.10 -8.32
CA LEU A 400 -10.98 0.05 -7.05
C LEU A 400 -10.11 -0.61 -5.97
N ALA A 401 -10.05 0.00 -4.79
CA ALA A 401 -9.47 -0.62 -3.60
C ALA A 401 -10.44 -1.65 -3.02
N VAL A 402 -10.04 -2.92 -3.03
CA VAL A 402 -10.92 -4.05 -2.71
C VAL A 402 -10.59 -4.64 -1.34
N LEU A 403 -11.62 -5.03 -0.58
CA LEU A 403 -11.52 -5.73 0.69
C LEU A 403 -12.28 -7.07 0.62
N LEU A 404 -11.59 -8.19 0.85
CA LEU A 404 -12.26 -9.47 1.12
C LEU A 404 -12.79 -9.47 2.56
N ILE A 405 -14.11 -9.49 2.72
CA ILE A 405 -14.76 -9.44 4.03
C ILE A 405 -14.78 -10.84 4.65
N ASP A 406 -14.14 -10.96 5.81
CA ASP A 406 -14.16 -12.16 6.64
C ASP A 406 -15.33 -12.13 7.63
N ASN A 407 -16.22 -13.12 7.55
CA ASN A 407 -17.33 -13.27 8.49
C ASN A 407 -17.34 -14.66 9.14
N GLU A 408 -17.83 -14.73 10.38
CA GLU A 408 -17.78 -15.97 11.17
C GLU A 408 -18.87 -17.00 10.83
N GLY A 409 -19.91 -16.59 10.10
CA GLY A 409 -21.12 -17.39 9.91
C GLY A 409 -21.71 -17.87 11.24
N LEU A 410 -22.39 -19.01 11.22
CA LEU A 410 -22.96 -19.70 12.38
C LEU A 410 -22.17 -20.97 12.75
N GLY A 411 -21.04 -21.20 12.08
CA GLY A 411 -20.21 -22.39 12.23
C GLY A 411 -19.38 -22.40 13.51
N LYS A 412 -19.16 -23.59 14.09
CA LYS A 412 -18.41 -23.79 15.34
C LYS A 412 -16.98 -24.33 15.13
N THR A 413 -16.42 -24.23 13.93
CA THR A 413 -15.07 -24.76 13.66
C THR A 413 -14.00 -23.99 14.44
N PRO A 414 -13.06 -24.66 15.13
CA PRO A 414 -11.98 -24.01 15.87
C PRO A 414 -11.19 -23.01 15.00
N ALA A 415 -10.85 -21.86 15.59
CA ALA A 415 -10.27 -20.73 14.86
C ALA A 415 -8.88 -21.02 14.27
N ASP A 416 -8.09 -21.87 14.93
CA ASP A 416 -6.75 -22.30 14.52
C ASP A 416 -6.79 -23.21 13.28
N VAL A 417 -7.77 -24.13 13.23
CA VAL A 417 -8.01 -25.00 12.07
C VAL A 417 -8.47 -24.17 10.87
N VAL A 418 -9.35 -23.19 11.11
CA VAL A 418 -9.82 -22.28 10.07
C VAL A 418 -8.67 -21.41 9.54
N ALA A 419 -7.80 -20.88 10.41
CA ALA A 419 -6.70 -20.01 10.01
C ALA A 419 -5.67 -20.67 9.09
N LYS A 420 -5.49 -22.00 9.20
CA LYS A 420 -4.53 -22.79 8.41
C LYS A 420 -5.09 -23.29 7.07
N ARG A 421 -6.35 -22.99 6.73
CA ARG A 421 -6.93 -23.36 5.44
C ARG A 421 -6.18 -22.68 4.31
N ASN A 422 -5.94 -23.43 3.24
CA ASN A 422 -5.22 -22.97 2.05
C ASN A 422 -5.82 -21.65 1.50
N SER A 423 -7.15 -21.55 1.44
CA SER A 423 -7.85 -20.33 1.02
C SER A 423 -7.52 -19.09 1.83
N ARG A 424 -7.32 -19.23 3.14
CA ARG A 424 -7.00 -18.10 4.03
C ARG A 424 -5.53 -17.74 4.00
N VAL A 425 -4.65 -18.73 3.85
CA VAL A 425 -3.22 -18.49 3.64
C VAL A 425 -3.04 -17.70 2.35
N PHE A 426 -3.56 -18.22 1.24
CA PHE A 426 -3.53 -17.58 -0.07
C PHE A 426 -4.16 -16.18 -0.04
N ALA A 427 -5.39 -16.03 0.49
CA ALA A 427 -6.04 -14.72 0.52
C ALA A 427 -5.27 -13.68 1.34
N ARG A 428 -4.55 -14.05 2.41
CA ARG A 428 -3.75 -13.10 3.20
C ARG A 428 -2.46 -12.68 2.51
N GLU A 429 -1.94 -13.53 1.64
CA GLU A 429 -0.71 -13.25 0.86
C GLU A 429 -1.02 -12.42 -0.39
N HIS A 430 -2.21 -12.59 -0.98
CA HIS A 430 -2.53 -12.00 -2.29
C HIS A 430 -3.69 -11.00 -2.30
N CYS A 431 -4.40 -10.80 -1.17
CA CYS A 431 -5.55 -9.91 -1.07
C CYS A 431 -5.58 -9.14 0.26
N HIS A 432 -6.27 -8.00 0.27
CA HIS A 432 -6.63 -7.36 1.53
C HIS A 432 -7.81 -8.08 2.17
N VAL A 433 -7.56 -8.72 3.32
CA VAL A 433 -8.57 -9.44 4.08
C VAL A 433 -8.92 -8.66 5.34
N SER A 434 -10.22 -8.48 5.59
CA SER A 434 -10.69 -7.78 6.78
C SER A 434 -10.39 -8.56 8.05
N ARG A 435 -10.45 -7.89 9.22
CA ARG A 435 -10.65 -8.64 10.47
C ARG A 435 -11.91 -9.49 10.35
N LYS A 436 -11.99 -10.56 11.14
CA LYS A 436 -13.20 -11.38 11.22
C LYS A 436 -14.34 -10.60 11.89
N TYR A 437 -15.50 -10.55 11.24
CA TYR A 437 -16.72 -9.92 11.73
C TYR A 437 -17.77 -10.94 12.16
N LYS A 438 -18.45 -10.63 13.26
CA LYS A 438 -19.71 -11.29 13.60
C LYS A 438 -20.82 -10.83 12.67
N LEU A 439 -21.85 -11.64 12.46
CA LEU A 439 -23.01 -11.24 11.65
C LEU A 439 -23.66 -9.95 12.18
N SER A 440 -23.68 -9.75 13.51
CA SER A 440 -24.17 -8.53 14.16
C SER A 440 -23.25 -7.31 13.97
N GLU A 441 -21.97 -7.52 13.65
CA GLU A 441 -20.97 -6.45 13.50
C GLU A 441 -20.81 -5.99 12.04
N MET A 442 -21.36 -6.72 11.06
CA MET A 442 -21.16 -6.41 9.64
C MET A 442 -21.62 -4.99 9.27
N GLY A 443 -22.54 -4.39 10.02
CA GLY A 443 -22.94 -2.98 9.84
C GLY A 443 -21.79 -1.97 9.98
N LEU A 444 -20.71 -2.31 10.71
CA LEU A 444 -19.51 -1.47 10.85
C LEU A 444 -18.76 -1.31 9.52
N LEU A 445 -18.90 -2.25 8.60
CA LEU A 445 -18.25 -2.20 7.29
C LEU A 445 -18.69 -0.99 6.47
N ASN A 446 -19.87 -0.41 6.74
CA ASN A 446 -20.35 0.80 6.06
C ASN A 446 -19.46 2.04 6.33
N GLN A 447 -18.60 2.00 7.35
CA GLN A 447 -17.64 3.07 7.67
C GLN A 447 -16.35 2.97 6.86
N VAL A 448 -16.03 1.78 6.34
CA VAL A 448 -14.75 1.49 5.67
C VAL A 448 -14.92 1.13 4.20
N CYS A 449 -16.09 0.66 3.77
CA CYS A 449 -16.40 0.33 2.38
C CYS A 449 -17.45 1.28 1.79
N ASP A 450 -17.25 1.71 0.55
CA ASP A 450 -18.20 2.57 -0.18
C ASP A 450 -19.26 1.77 -0.96
N ALA A 451 -18.92 0.54 -1.34
CA ALA A 451 -19.79 -0.42 -2.02
C ALA A 451 -19.60 -1.83 -1.46
N PHE A 452 -20.56 -2.70 -1.75
CA PHE A 452 -20.53 -4.12 -1.41
C PHE A 452 -20.87 -4.99 -2.62
N VAL A 453 -20.01 -5.98 -2.85
CA VAL A 453 -20.18 -7.00 -3.88
C VAL A 453 -20.40 -8.35 -3.21
N VAL A 454 -21.34 -9.14 -3.69
CA VAL A 454 -21.53 -10.55 -3.29
C VAL A 454 -21.42 -11.47 -4.49
N GLY A 455 -20.90 -12.68 -4.30
CA GLY A 455 -20.69 -13.67 -5.37
C GLY A 455 -19.20 -13.98 -5.58
N SER A 456 -18.80 -14.86 -6.49
CA SER A 456 -19.58 -15.56 -7.55
C SER A 456 -20.10 -16.95 -7.16
N ASP A 457 -19.75 -17.47 -5.98
CA ASP A 457 -20.04 -18.88 -5.69
C ASP A 457 -21.53 -19.16 -5.35
N GLN A 458 -21.83 -20.34 -4.79
CA GLN A 458 -23.16 -20.77 -4.35
C GLN A 458 -23.70 -20.00 -3.13
N VAL A 459 -23.49 -18.69 -3.09
CA VAL A 459 -23.90 -17.78 -2.00
C VAL A 459 -25.41 -17.66 -1.86
N TRP A 460 -26.19 -18.04 -2.87
CA TRP A 460 -27.66 -18.06 -2.81
C TRP A 460 -28.27 -19.46 -2.73
N ASN A 461 -27.45 -20.51 -2.71
CA ASN A 461 -27.87 -21.85 -2.29
C ASN A 461 -28.32 -21.78 -0.82
N PHE A 462 -29.60 -22.02 -0.53
CA PHE A 462 -30.15 -21.87 0.81
C PHE A 462 -29.48 -22.78 1.85
N GLY A 463 -29.02 -23.97 1.46
CA GLY A 463 -28.28 -24.89 2.32
C GLY A 463 -26.97 -24.30 2.85
N VAL A 464 -26.33 -23.45 2.02
CA VAL A 464 -25.10 -22.71 2.36
C VAL A 464 -25.44 -21.39 3.03
N ALA A 465 -26.30 -20.58 2.41
CA ALA A 465 -26.59 -19.21 2.80
C ALA A 465 -27.15 -19.09 4.22
N ARG A 466 -27.97 -20.04 4.67
CA ARG A 466 -28.56 -20.04 6.02
C ARG A 466 -27.51 -20.00 7.14
N ASN A 467 -26.31 -20.55 6.89
CA ASN A 467 -25.21 -20.54 7.85
C ASN A 467 -24.57 -19.15 8.01
N PHE A 468 -24.97 -18.18 7.19
CA PHE A 468 -24.45 -16.81 7.20
C PHE A 468 -25.58 -15.78 7.40
N GLY A 469 -26.71 -16.23 7.94
CA GLY A 469 -27.91 -15.42 8.09
C GLY A 469 -28.38 -14.88 6.73
N ARG A 470 -28.47 -13.55 6.62
CA ARG A 470 -28.87 -12.84 5.39
C ARG A 470 -27.73 -11.98 4.82
N SER A 471 -26.49 -12.22 5.26
CA SER A 471 -25.33 -11.42 4.84
C SER A 471 -25.03 -11.53 3.34
N PHE A 472 -25.30 -12.68 2.70
CA PHE A 472 -25.21 -12.85 1.24
C PHE A 472 -26.33 -12.15 0.45
N LEU A 473 -27.28 -11.52 1.15
CA LEU A 473 -28.25 -10.59 0.57
C LEU A 473 -27.90 -9.14 0.95
N LEU A 474 -26.69 -8.90 1.49
CA LEU A 474 -26.17 -7.60 1.88
C LEU A 474 -27.14 -6.81 2.79
N ASN A 475 -27.80 -7.51 3.71
CA ASN A 475 -28.81 -6.94 4.60
C ASN A 475 -28.22 -5.91 5.59
N PHE A 476 -26.91 -5.98 5.86
CA PHE A 476 -26.19 -5.05 6.73
C PHE A 476 -25.76 -3.75 6.01
N ALA A 477 -25.76 -3.73 4.68
CA ALA A 477 -25.34 -2.58 3.90
C ALA A 477 -26.44 -1.51 3.90
N ARG A 478 -26.04 -0.27 4.19
CA ARG A 478 -26.98 0.86 4.28
C ARG A 478 -27.55 1.25 2.90
N PRO A 479 -28.72 1.94 2.85
CA PRO A 479 -29.37 2.27 1.59
C PRO A 479 -28.53 3.10 0.62
N GLU A 480 -27.61 3.93 1.13
CA GLU A 480 -26.70 4.75 0.31
C GLU A 480 -25.54 3.98 -0.31
N LYS A 481 -25.28 2.74 0.13
CA LYS A 481 -24.15 1.94 -0.36
C LYS A 481 -24.54 1.17 -1.60
N LYS A 482 -23.67 1.12 -2.60
CA LYS A 482 -23.86 0.30 -3.80
C LYS A 482 -23.84 -1.18 -3.42
N LYS A 483 -24.81 -1.96 -3.92
CA LYS A 483 -25.00 -3.39 -3.68
C LYS A 483 -25.05 -4.11 -5.02
N VAL A 484 -24.04 -4.91 -5.30
CA VAL A 484 -23.92 -5.63 -6.57
C VAL A 484 -23.76 -7.12 -6.30
N ALA A 485 -24.52 -7.95 -7.02
CA ALA A 485 -24.33 -9.38 -7.04
C ALA A 485 -23.63 -9.77 -8.34
N VAL A 486 -22.47 -10.41 -8.26
CA VAL A 486 -21.66 -10.77 -9.42
C VAL A 486 -21.63 -12.28 -9.56
N ALA A 487 -22.17 -12.79 -10.67
CA ALA A 487 -22.14 -14.20 -11.05
C ALA A 487 -22.65 -15.18 -9.97
N CYS A 488 -23.52 -14.72 -9.06
CA CYS A 488 -24.06 -15.54 -7.97
C CYS A 488 -24.76 -16.81 -8.45
N SER A 489 -24.83 -17.81 -7.56
CA SER A 489 -25.36 -19.12 -7.90
C SER A 489 -26.30 -19.68 -6.84
N PHE A 490 -27.40 -20.29 -7.30
CA PHE A 490 -28.31 -21.10 -6.48
C PHE A 490 -27.88 -22.57 -6.45
N GLY A 491 -27.17 -23.03 -7.50
CA GLY A 491 -26.65 -24.39 -7.61
C GLY A 491 -27.71 -25.46 -7.96
N HIS A 492 -28.97 -25.06 -8.13
CA HIS A 492 -30.11 -25.97 -8.37
C HIS A 492 -31.14 -25.32 -9.30
N LYS A 493 -32.00 -26.14 -9.93
CA LYS A 493 -33.10 -25.69 -10.82
C LYS A 493 -34.31 -25.10 -10.06
N ARG A 494 -34.34 -25.22 -8.72
CA ARG A 494 -35.42 -24.68 -7.88
C ARG A 494 -34.87 -24.05 -6.61
N ASP A 495 -35.60 -23.08 -6.06
CA ASP A 495 -35.32 -22.50 -4.75
C ASP A 495 -35.94 -23.36 -3.63
N TYR A 496 -35.16 -23.61 -2.58
CA TYR A 496 -35.51 -24.48 -1.44
C TYR A 496 -35.91 -23.71 -0.17
N ARG A 497 -36.10 -22.39 -0.25
CA ARG A 497 -36.52 -21.59 0.91
C ARG A 497 -38.00 -21.82 1.20
N SER A 498 -38.39 -21.57 2.46
CA SER A 498 -39.80 -21.45 2.83
C SER A 498 -40.41 -20.17 2.27
N ASP A 499 -41.73 -20.10 2.13
CA ASP A 499 -42.40 -18.92 1.58
C ASP A 499 -42.10 -17.64 2.36
N ARG A 500 -42.01 -17.73 3.69
CA ARG A 500 -41.59 -16.61 4.54
C ARG A 500 -40.18 -16.12 4.18
N GLU A 501 -39.22 -17.02 4.03
CA GLU A 501 -37.85 -16.63 3.65
C GLU A 501 -37.78 -16.16 2.20
N ARG A 502 -38.65 -16.63 1.31
CA ARG A 502 -38.75 -16.12 -0.07
C ARG A 502 -39.21 -14.67 -0.12
N ILE A 503 -40.23 -14.31 0.66
CA ILE A 503 -40.72 -12.92 0.77
C ILE A 503 -39.59 -11.99 1.23
N ILE A 504 -38.89 -12.36 2.30
CA ILE A 504 -37.78 -11.56 2.84
C ILE A 504 -36.62 -11.48 1.83
N THR A 505 -36.32 -12.59 1.15
CA THR A 505 -35.27 -12.62 0.13
C THR A 505 -35.63 -11.73 -1.07
N SER A 506 -36.90 -11.74 -1.52
CA SER A 506 -37.38 -10.86 -2.60
C SER A 506 -37.21 -9.38 -2.24
N ASP A 507 -37.60 -8.97 -1.02
CA ASP A 507 -37.42 -7.58 -0.56
C ASP A 507 -35.95 -7.15 -0.54
N LEU A 508 -35.03 -8.04 -0.14
CA LEU A 508 -33.61 -7.74 -0.13
C LEU A 508 -32.98 -7.74 -1.52
N LEU A 509 -33.35 -8.68 -2.40
CA LEU A 509 -32.84 -8.74 -3.78
C LEU A 509 -33.26 -7.51 -4.58
N LYS A 510 -34.48 -6.99 -4.38
CA LYS A 510 -34.96 -5.75 -5.00
C LYS A 510 -34.18 -4.49 -4.58
N LYS A 511 -33.35 -4.58 -3.54
CA LYS A 511 -32.48 -3.49 -3.06
C LYS A 511 -31.08 -3.53 -3.66
N PHE A 512 -30.76 -4.52 -4.49
CA PHE A 512 -29.51 -4.54 -5.26
C PHE A 512 -29.59 -3.55 -6.41
N ASP A 513 -28.47 -2.90 -6.70
CA ASP A 513 -28.35 -1.97 -7.82
C ASP A 513 -28.10 -2.71 -9.13
N ALA A 514 -27.48 -3.89 -9.06
CA ALA A 514 -27.26 -4.77 -10.20
C ALA A 514 -27.12 -6.22 -9.74
N ILE A 515 -27.68 -7.15 -10.50
CA ILE A 515 -27.60 -8.60 -10.24
C ILE A 515 -27.17 -9.34 -11.50
N SER A 516 -26.10 -10.13 -11.37
CA SER A 516 -25.75 -11.17 -12.32
C SER A 516 -25.59 -12.53 -11.68
N VAL A 517 -25.78 -13.56 -12.50
CA VAL A 517 -25.71 -14.97 -12.14
C VAL A 517 -24.94 -15.76 -13.19
N ARG A 518 -24.42 -16.93 -12.84
CA ARG A 518 -23.59 -17.76 -13.74
C ARG A 518 -24.29 -18.93 -14.43
N GLU A 519 -25.52 -19.26 -14.00
CA GLU A 519 -26.31 -20.34 -14.61
C GLU A 519 -27.68 -19.86 -15.10
N GLU A 520 -28.15 -20.39 -16.24
CA GLU A 520 -29.46 -20.01 -16.85
C GLU A 520 -30.62 -20.21 -15.85
N SER A 521 -30.63 -21.33 -15.11
CA SER A 521 -31.69 -21.61 -14.14
C SER A 521 -31.77 -20.59 -13.00
N ALA A 522 -30.69 -19.87 -12.69
CA ALA A 522 -30.72 -18.83 -11.68
C ALA A 522 -31.44 -17.56 -12.18
N VAL A 523 -31.39 -17.28 -13.49
CA VAL A 523 -32.16 -16.20 -14.13
C VAL A 523 -33.65 -16.51 -13.96
N ASP A 524 -34.06 -17.74 -14.28
CA ASP A 524 -35.45 -18.18 -14.15
C ASP A 524 -35.95 -18.13 -12.70
N ILE A 525 -35.11 -18.50 -11.72
CA ILE A 525 -35.46 -18.42 -10.29
C ILE A 525 -35.66 -16.96 -9.87
N LEU A 526 -34.77 -16.05 -10.28
CA LEU A 526 -34.86 -14.64 -9.91
C LEU A 526 -36.11 -13.98 -10.47
N ASP A 527 -36.45 -14.28 -11.72
CA ASP A 527 -37.66 -13.76 -12.36
C ASP A 527 -38.93 -14.39 -11.75
N ASN A 528 -39.08 -15.71 -11.85
CA ASN A 528 -40.33 -16.39 -11.50
C ASN A 528 -40.63 -16.44 -9.99
N VAL A 529 -39.61 -16.50 -9.14
CA VAL A 529 -39.80 -16.65 -7.67
C VAL A 529 -39.68 -15.32 -6.95
N PHE A 530 -38.75 -14.46 -7.37
CA PHE A 530 -38.42 -13.24 -6.65
C PHE A 530 -38.91 -11.96 -7.36
N GLY A 531 -39.28 -12.03 -8.64
CA GLY A 531 -39.67 -10.88 -9.45
C GLY A 531 -38.53 -9.88 -9.64
N VAL A 532 -37.33 -10.40 -9.94
CA VAL A 532 -36.09 -9.62 -10.03
C VAL A 532 -35.36 -9.94 -11.33
N ASN A 533 -35.07 -8.90 -12.10
CA ASN A 533 -34.27 -9.03 -13.33
C ASN A 533 -32.80 -9.31 -13.00
N SER A 534 -32.16 -10.15 -13.81
CA SER A 534 -30.74 -10.45 -13.70
C SER A 534 -30.10 -10.69 -15.06
N THR A 535 -28.77 -10.57 -15.12
CA THR A 535 -27.99 -10.86 -16.33
C THR A 535 -27.15 -12.12 -16.12
N ARG A 536 -27.14 -13.04 -17.09
CA ARG A 536 -26.17 -14.14 -17.09
C ARG A 536 -24.81 -13.60 -17.52
N VAL A 537 -23.80 -13.79 -16.68
CA VAL A 537 -22.40 -13.44 -16.96
C VAL A 537 -21.50 -14.65 -16.75
N LEU A 538 -20.25 -14.58 -17.19
CA LEU A 538 -19.25 -15.60 -16.89
C LEU A 538 -18.85 -15.56 -15.41
N ASP A 539 -18.52 -16.74 -14.88
CA ASP A 539 -17.81 -16.84 -13.61
C ASP A 539 -16.48 -16.04 -13.69
N PRO A 540 -16.07 -15.34 -12.62
CA PRO A 540 -14.80 -14.63 -12.56
C PRO A 540 -13.57 -15.44 -12.99
N VAL A 541 -13.61 -16.77 -12.87
CA VAL A 541 -12.56 -17.65 -13.42
C VAL A 541 -12.29 -17.40 -14.90
N PHE A 542 -13.33 -17.12 -15.69
CA PHE A 542 -13.22 -16.90 -17.13
C PHE A 542 -13.16 -15.43 -17.53
N SER A 543 -13.87 -14.58 -16.79
CA SER A 543 -13.92 -13.16 -17.10
C SER A 543 -12.66 -12.40 -16.64
N THR A 544 -11.81 -13.03 -15.81
CA THR A 544 -10.49 -12.50 -15.43
C THR A 544 -9.46 -12.85 -16.50
N ASP A 545 -8.47 -11.98 -16.71
CA ASP A 545 -7.33 -12.29 -17.57
C ASP A 545 -6.61 -13.56 -17.08
N ARG A 546 -6.39 -14.51 -17.99
CA ARG A 546 -5.66 -15.76 -17.74
C ARG A 546 -4.29 -15.50 -17.10
N LYS A 547 -3.63 -14.39 -17.43
CA LYS A 547 -2.32 -14.01 -16.89
C LYS A 547 -2.33 -13.94 -15.35
N VAL A 548 -3.45 -13.55 -14.74
CA VAL A 548 -3.62 -13.52 -13.27
C VAL A 548 -3.37 -14.91 -12.67
N TYR A 549 -3.90 -15.96 -13.28
CA TYR A 549 -3.68 -17.34 -12.83
C TYR A 549 -2.32 -17.88 -13.27
N ASP A 550 -1.79 -17.44 -14.42
CA ASP A 550 -0.43 -17.79 -14.84
C ASP A 550 0.62 -17.28 -13.85
N ASP A 551 0.43 -16.09 -13.27
CA ASP A 551 1.33 -15.53 -12.28
C ASP A 551 1.25 -16.33 -10.97
N VAL A 552 0.04 -16.71 -10.52
CA VAL A 552 -0.14 -17.63 -9.38
C VAL A 552 0.53 -18.98 -9.61
N ALA A 553 0.45 -19.54 -10.83
CA ALA A 553 1.09 -20.82 -11.14
C ALA A 553 2.63 -20.80 -10.99
N LYS A 554 3.28 -19.64 -11.19
CA LYS A 554 4.74 -19.49 -11.07
C LYS A 554 5.23 -19.62 -9.62
N GLU A 555 4.34 -19.45 -8.65
CA GLU A 555 4.68 -19.57 -7.22
C GLU A 555 4.77 -21.04 -6.77
N SER A 556 4.20 -21.96 -7.56
CA SER A 556 4.30 -23.39 -7.28
C SER A 556 5.74 -23.87 -7.29
N GLN A 557 6.09 -24.66 -6.28
CA GLN A 557 7.38 -25.34 -6.18
C GLN A 557 7.31 -26.77 -6.75
N ARG A 558 6.17 -27.18 -7.30
CA ARG A 558 5.94 -28.53 -7.84
C ARG A 558 6.02 -28.51 -9.36
N SER A 559 6.65 -29.53 -9.93
CA SER A 559 6.63 -29.77 -11.37
C SER A 559 6.62 -31.26 -11.66
N GLU A 560 5.85 -31.67 -12.65
CA GLU A 560 5.95 -33.00 -13.25
C GLU A 560 6.71 -32.86 -14.58
N LYS A 561 7.73 -33.70 -14.79
CA LYS A 561 8.57 -33.66 -16.00
C LYS A 561 7.95 -34.38 -17.19
N GLU A 562 7.13 -35.39 -16.90
CA GLU A 562 6.48 -36.24 -17.91
C GLU A 562 5.04 -35.76 -18.17
N PRO A 563 4.51 -35.91 -19.41
CA PRO A 563 3.10 -35.67 -19.69
C PRO A 563 2.16 -36.48 -18.79
N TYR A 564 1.08 -35.86 -18.32
CA TYR A 564 0.16 -36.49 -17.38
C TYR A 564 -1.30 -36.11 -17.61
N LEU A 565 -2.18 -37.01 -17.18
CA LEU A 565 -3.60 -36.79 -17.02
C LEU A 565 -3.85 -36.33 -15.58
N LEU A 566 -4.43 -35.14 -15.43
CA LEU A 566 -4.85 -34.62 -14.13
C LEU A 566 -6.26 -35.07 -13.80
N ALA A 567 -6.42 -35.76 -12.67
CA ALA A 567 -7.71 -36.14 -12.12
C ALA A 567 -8.04 -35.29 -10.90
N TYR A 568 -8.88 -34.26 -11.08
CA TYR A 568 -9.35 -33.41 -9.98
C TYR A 568 -10.74 -33.85 -9.54
N ILE A 569 -10.83 -34.62 -8.44
CA ILE A 569 -12.04 -35.31 -8.00
C ILE A 569 -12.45 -34.85 -6.59
N LEU A 570 -13.59 -34.17 -6.48
CA LEU A 570 -14.15 -33.68 -5.23
C LEU A 570 -14.78 -34.79 -4.40
N ASP A 571 -15.51 -35.70 -5.05
CA ASP A 571 -16.23 -36.79 -4.37
C ASP A 571 -15.76 -38.16 -4.90
N PRO A 572 -14.62 -38.68 -4.40
CA PRO A 572 -14.05 -39.95 -4.82
C PRO A 572 -14.97 -41.16 -4.68
N THR A 573 -14.88 -42.05 -5.67
CA THR A 573 -15.50 -43.38 -5.69
C THR A 573 -14.58 -44.34 -6.46
N PRO A 574 -14.61 -45.64 -6.17
CA PRO A 574 -13.88 -46.63 -6.97
C PRO A 574 -14.20 -46.55 -8.46
N GLU A 575 -15.46 -46.28 -8.82
CA GLU A 575 -15.89 -46.15 -10.21
C GLU A 575 -15.25 -44.95 -10.91
N LYS A 576 -15.05 -43.82 -10.20
CA LYS A 576 -14.33 -42.67 -10.76
C LYS A 576 -12.84 -42.97 -10.93
N ARG A 577 -12.23 -43.72 -10.00
CA ARG A 577 -10.84 -44.17 -10.13
C ARG A 577 -10.65 -45.03 -11.38
N GLU A 578 -11.50 -46.04 -11.57
CA GLU A 578 -11.40 -46.91 -12.76
C GLU A 578 -11.61 -46.13 -14.06
N ALA A 579 -12.54 -45.17 -14.08
CA ALA A 579 -12.73 -44.31 -15.25
C ALA A 579 -11.51 -43.44 -15.56
N VAL A 580 -10.84 -42.90 -14.55
CA VAL A 580 -9.58 -42.14 -14.73
C VAL A 580 -8.48 -43.04 -15.28
N LYS A 581 -8.28 -44.23 -14.68
CA LYS A 581 -7.27 -45.20 -15.14
C LYS A 581 -7.49 -45.60 -16.59
N HIS A 582 -8.73 -45.92 -16.94
CA HIS A 582 -9.09 -46.28 -18.30
C HIS A 582 -8.69 -45.19 -19.31
N LEU A 583 -9.01 -43.92 -19.04
CA LEU A 583 -8.63 -42.81 -19.92
C LEU A 583 -7.11 -42.59 -19.95
N ALA A 584 -6.44 -42.70 -18.80
CA ALA A 584 -4.99 -42.56 -18.69
C ALA A 584 -4.27 -43.63 -19.54
N GLU A 585 -4.70 -44.90 -19.45
CA GLU A 585 -4.19 -46.01 -20.27
C GLU A 585 -4.44 -45.77 -21.76
N LYS A 586 -5.67 -45.40 -22.15
CA LYS A 586 -6.02 -45.14 -23.56
C LYS A 586 -5.23 -43.99 -24.17
N LYS A 587 -4.84 -42.99 -23.38
CA LYS A 587 -4.04 -41.84 -23.81
C LYS A 587 -2.53 -42.06 -23.63
N GLY A 588 -2.09 -43.16 -23.00
CA GLY A 588 -0.68 -43.40 -22.67
C GLY A 588 -0.11 -42.37 -21.69
N LEU A 589 -0.94 -41.83 -20.79
CA LEU A 589 -0.57 -40.79 -19.84
C LEU A 589 -0.51 -41.33 -18.42
N LYS A 590 0.41 -40.79 -17.61
CA LYS A 590 0.42 -41.03 -16.17
C LYS A 590 -0.74 -40.27 -15.51
N ALA A 591 -1.50 -40.94 -14.64
CA ALA A 591 -2.55 -40.29 -13.86
C ALA A 591 -1.98 -39.61 -12.60
N VAL A 592 -2.35 -38.35 -12.37
CA VAL A 592 -2.04 -37.57 -11.17
C VAL A 592 -3.34 -37.14 -10.52
N PHE A 593 -3.51 -37.40 -9.23
CA PHE A 593 -4.77 -37.17 -8.54
C PHE A 593 -4.70 -35.99 -7.58
N ILE A 594 -5.67 -35.08 -7.67
CA ILE A 594 -5.91 -34.01 -6.69
C ILE A 594 -7.34 -34.15 -6.18
N LEU A 595 -7.51 -34.07 -4.86
CA LEU A 595 -8.81 -34.17 -4.18
C LEU A 595 -9.30 -32.80 -3.70
N ASP A 596 -10.52 -32.75 -3.15
CA ASP A 596 -11.03 -31.55 -2.47
C ASP A 596 -10.04 -31.13 -1.35
N GLY A 597 -9.87 -29.84 -1.14
CA GLY A 597 -8.91 -29.31 -0.16
C GLY A 597 -9.35 -29.51 1.30
N GLU A 598 -10.53 -30.12 1.53
CA GLU A 598 -11.08 -30.40 2.86
C GLU A 598 -10.27 -31.48 3.61
N THR A 599 -9.44 -31.02 4.54
CA THR A 599 -8.50 -31.86 5.28
C THR A 599 -9.18 -32.92 6.14
N GLY A 600 -10.39 -32.65 6.65
CA GLY A 600 -11.11 -33.57 7.53
C GLY A 600 -11.56 -34.88 6.86
N THR A 601 -11.71 -34.89 5.54
CA THR A 601 -12.15 -36.09 4.79
C THR A 601 -11.07 -36.67 3.87
N PHE A 602 -9.89 -36.03 3.82
CA PHE A 602 -8.84 -36.34 2.87
C PHE A 602 -8.39 -37.80 2.92
N LYS A 603 -8.07 -38.34 4.12
CA LYS A 603 -7.60 -39.73 4.27
C LYS A 603 -8.60 -40.74 3.71
N LYS A 604 -9.87 -40.63 4.11
CA LYS A 604 -10.96 -41.49 3.64
C LYS A 604 -11.16 -41.38 2.12
N ASN A 605 -11.05 -40.17 1.58
CA ASN A 605 -11.21 -39.94 0.15
C ASN A 605 -10.01 -40.47 -0.66
N LYS A 606 -8.79 -40.40 -0.10
CA LYS A 606 -7.59 -41.02 -0.67
C LYS A 606 -7.68 -42.54 -0.69
N GLU A 607 -8.16 -43.16 0.40
CA GLU A 607 -8.41 -44.62 0.46
C GLU A 607 -9.40 -45.08 -0.61
N LYS A 608 -10.49 -44.32 -0.85
CA LYS A 608 -11.43 -44.61 -1.95
C LYS A 608 -10.80 -44.53 -3.34
N MET A 609 -9.78 -43.69 -3.49
CA MET A 609 -8.97 -43.65 -4.70
C MET A 609 -7.92 -44.76 -4.74
N GLY A 610 -7.83 -45.66 -3.75
CA GLY A 610 -6.91 -46.80 -3.78
C GLY A 610 -5.44 -46.47 -3.57
N ASP A 611 -5.13 -45.38 -2.86
CA ASP A 611 -3.75 -44.91 -2.62
C ASP A 611 -2.91 -44.72 -3.89
N GLU A 612 -3.58 -44.35 -4.99
CA GLU A 612 -2.95 -43.82 -6.20
C GLU A 612 -2.02 -42.64 -5.85
N LYS A 613 -1.28 -42.10 -6.83
CA LYS A 613 -0.43 -40.91 -6.67
C LYS A 613 -1.28 -39.63 -6.43
N VAL A 614 -2.06 -39.64 -5.35
CA VAL A 614 -2.86 -38.58 -4.79
C VAL A 614 -1.91 -37.63 -4.10
N LEU A 615 -1.86 -36.41 -4.62
CA LEU A 615 -1.01 -35.37 -4.09
C LEU A 615 -1.56 -34.89 -2.75
N GLU A 616 -0.69 -34.87 -1.75
CA GLU A 616 -0.99 -34.32 -0.44
C GLU A 616 -0.51 -32.88 -0.33
N ASN A 617 -1.13 -32.11 0.57
CA ASN A 617 -0.74 -30.72 0.88
C ASN A 617 -0.64 -29.82 -0.35
N VAL A 618 -1.54 -30.00 -1.32
CA VAL A 618 -1.60 -29.19 -2.54
C VAL A 618 -2.00 -27.76 -2.16
N THR A 619 -1.19 -26.78 -2.53
CA THR A 619 -1.51 -25.36 -2.38
C THR A 619 -2.35 -24.86 -3.55
N PHE A 620 -2.95 -23.66 -3.46
CA PHE A 620 -3.67 -23.09 -4.61
C PHE A 620 -2.75 -22.82 -5.81
N PRO A 621 -1.53 -22.26 -5.64
CA PRO A 621 -0.52 -22.20 -6.70
C PRO A 621 -0.25 -23.56 -7.37
N ASP A 622 -0.06 -24.61 -6.57
CA ASP A 622 0.14 -25.97 -7.10
C ASP A 622 -1.06 -26.41 -7.95
N TRP A 623 -2.28 -26.23 -7.42
CA TRP A 623 -3.50 -26.62 -8.13
C TRP A 623 -3.60 -25.95 -9.51
N VAL A 624 -3.34 -24.64 -9.60
CA VAL A 624 -3.34 -23.92 -10.89
C VAL A 624 -2.22 -24.43 -11.82
N ALA A 625 -1.01 -24.64 -11.29
CA ALA A 625 0.12 -25.15 -12.07
C ALA A 625 -0.15 -26.55 -12.65
N TYR A 626 -0.83 -27.42 -11.90
CA TYR A 626 -1.21 -28.75 -12.39
C TYR A 626 -2.25 -28.69 -13.51
N PHE A 627 -3.23 -27.79 -13.44
CA PHE A 627 -4.16 -27.59 -14.56
C PHE A 627 -3.42 -27.08 -15.80
N LYS A 628 -2.63 -26.02 -15.64
CA LYS A 628 -1.86 -25.37 -16.72
C LYS A 628 -0.94 -26.34 -17.47
N ASN A 629 -0.26 -27.23 -16.75
CA ASN A 629 0.76 -28.11 -17.31
C ASN A 629 0.24 -29.52 -17.67
N SER A 630 -1.03 -29.83 -17.39
CA SER A 630 -1.62 -31.12 -17.75
C SER A 630 -1.76 -31.32 -19.26
N SER A 631 -1.81 -32.58 -19.69
CA SER A 631 -2.08 -32.98 -21.07
C SER A 631 -3.55 -33.38 -21.29
N TYR A 632 -4.25 -33.77 -20.23
CA TYR A 632 -5.67 -34.11 -20.24
C TYR A 632 -6.24 -33.94 -18.83
N VAL A 633 -7.53 -33.59 -18.70
CA VAL A 633 -8.19 -33.43 -17.40
C VAL A 633 -9.40 -34.37 -17.25
N VAL A 634 -9.53 -35.01 -16.08
CA VAL A 634 -10.76 -35.70 -15.67
C VAL A 634 -11.25 -35.07 -14.36
N THR A 635 -12.51 -34.65 -14.31
CA THR A 635 -13.01 -33.94 -13.13
C THR A 635 -14.51 -34.07 -12.91
N ASP A 636 -14.94 -34.04 -11.65
CA ASP A 636 -16.34 -33.94 -11.23
C ASP A 636 -16.69 -32.53 -10.68
N SER A 637 -15.81 -31.56 -10.92
CA SER A 637 -15.93 -30.19 -10.44
C SER A 637 -16.27 -29.24 -11.57
N CYS A 638 -17.27 -28.36 -11.35
CA CYS A 638 -17.58 -27.27 -12.27
C CYS A 638 -16.34 -26.38 -12.52
N HIS A 639 -15.64 -25.96 -11.47
CA HIS A 639 -14.42 -25.15 -11.61
C HIS A 639 -13.25 -25.96 -12.18
N GLY A 640 -13.23 -27.29 -11.99
CA GLY A 640 -12.27 -28.17 -12.66
C GLY A 640 -12.45 -28.14 -14.18
N MET A 641 -13.70 -28.23 -14.65
CA MET A 641 -14.03 -28.05 -16.07
C MET A 641 -13.69 -26.62 -16.51
N SER A 642 -13.96 -25.61 -15.69
CA SER A 642 -13.62 -24.23 -16.02
C SER A 642 -12.13 -24.04 -16.27
N PHE A 643 -11.26 -24.60 -15.41
CA PHE A 643 -9.81 -24.50 -15.58
C PHE A 643 -9.28 -25.36 -16.73
N ALA A 644 -9.93 -26.49 -17.05
CA ALA A 644 -9.61 -27.25 -18.25
C ALA A 644 -9.91 -26.42 -19.52
N ILE A 645 -11.06 -25.74 -19.57
CA ILE A 645 -11.41 -24.85 -20.69
C ILE A 645 -10.44 -23.66 -20.75
N LEU A 646 -10.20 -22.98 -19.62
CA LEU A 646 -9.32 -21.80 -19.54
C LEU A 646 -7.88 -22.07 -20.03
N TYR A 647 -7.35 -23.26 -19.76
CA TYR A 647 -6.01 -23.68 -20.16
C TYR A 647 -5.97 -24.53 -21.43
N GLU A 648 -7.10 -24.60 -22.16
CA GLU A 648 -7.21 -25.31 -23.44
C GLU A 648 -6.84 -26.80 -23.33
N LYS A 649 -7.29 -27.46 -22.27
CA LYS A 649 -7.00 -28.85 -21.96
C LYS A 649 -8.15 -29.77 -22.34
N PRO A 650 -7.93 -30.79 -23.20
CA PRO A 650 -8.95 -31.78 -23.47
C PRO A 650 -9.40 -32.43 -22.15
N PHE A 651 -10.70 -32.63 -21.97
CA PHE A 651 -11.23 -33.06 -20.69
C PHE A 651 -12.46 -33.97 -20.76
N ALA A 652 -12.66 -34.71 -19.67
CA ALA A 652 -13.88 -35.46 -19.38
C ALA A 652 -14.47 -35.00 -18.03
N GLY A 653 -15.67 -34.41 -18.11
CA GLY A 653 -16.48 -34.01 -16.96
C GLY A 653 -17.38 -35.15 -16.48
N ILE A 654 -17.47 -35.32 -15.17
CA ILE A 654 -18.36 -36.30 -14.52
C ILE A 654 -19.44 -35.53 -13.75
N GLY A 655 -20.70 -35.81 -14.05
CA GLY A 655 -21.86 -35.23 -13.38
C GLY A 655 -21.82 -35.43 -11.86
N ASN A 656 -22.15 -34.38 -11.11
CA ASN A 656 -22.18 -34.40 -9.65
C ASN A 656 -23.46 -33.71 -9.14
N GLU A 657 -24.54 -34.48 -9.02
CA GLU A 657 -25.85 -33.97 -8.60
C GLU A 657 -25.82 -33.35 -7.19
N ALA A 658 -25.13 -34.00 -6.25
CA ALA A 658 -25.02 -33.56 -4.86
C ALA A 658 -24.35 -32.18 -4.73
N ARG A 659 -23.46 -31.82 -5.66
CA ARG A 659 -22.78 -30.52 -5.68
C ARG A 659 -23.34 -29.53 -6.69
N GLY A 660 -24.51 -29.81 -7.25
CA GLY A 660 -25.21 -28.90 -8.17
C GLY A 660 -24.74 -29.01 -9.61
N MET A 661 -25.09 -30.13 -10.25
CA MET A 661 -24.77 -30.49 -11.64
C MET A 661 -25.22 -29.44 -12.68
N VAL A 662 -26.27 -28.68 -12.37
CA VAL A 662 -26.85 -27.64 -13.25
C VAL A 662 -25.80 -26.61 -13.70
N ARG A 663 -24.83 -26.31 -12.84
CA ARG A 663 -23.73 -25.38 -13.18
C ARG A 663 -22.83 -25.95 -14.27
N SER A 664 -22.48 -27.23 -14.14
CA SER A 664 -21.69 -27.96 -15.15
C SER A 664 -22.45 -28.08 -16.47
N GLU A 665 -23.76 -28.39 -16.43
CA GLU A 665 -24.63 -28.44 -17.62
C GLU A 665 -24.67 -27.08 -18.34
N SER A 666 -24.90 -25.99 -17.59
CA SER A 666 -24.92 -24.63 -18.13
C SER A 666 -23.57 -24.23 -18.72
N LEU A 667 -22.47 -24.65 -18.11
CA LEU A 667 -21.11 -24.35 -18.56
C LEU A 667 -20.80 -25.04 -19.89
N VAL A 668 -21.01 -26.35 -19.99
CA VAL A 668 -20.68 -27.07 -21.23
C VAL A 668 -21.60 -26.67 -22.38
N LYS A 669 -22.87 -26.37 -22.10
CA LYS A 669 -23.81 -25.84 -23.11
C LYS A 669 -23.36 -24.49 -23.67
N LEU A 670 -22.83 -23.60 -22.81
CA LEU A 670 -22.32 -22.29 -23.23
C LEU A 670 -21.21 -22.40 -24.27
N PHE A 671 -20.30 -23.36 -24.09
CA PHE A 671 -19.15 -23.56 -24.98
C PHE A 671 -19.36 -24.63 -26.05
N HIS A 672 -20.58 -25.19 -26.17
CA HIS A 672 -20.90 -26.29 -27.08
C HIS A 672 -20.04 -27.55 -26.86
N LEU A 673 -19.82 -27.90 -25.60
CA LEU A 673 -19.00 -29.03 -25.13
C LEU A 673 -19.82 -30.09 -24.37
N GLU A 674 -21.11 -30.22 -24.66
CA GLU A 674 -22.01 -31.15 -23.96
C GLU A 674 -21.54 -32.61 -24.07
N ASP A 675 -20.82 -32.95 -25.14
CA ASP A 675 -20.21 -34.26 -25.36
C ASP A 675 -19.07 -34.60 -24.37
N ARG A 676 -18.56 -33.59 -23.65
CA ARG A 676 -17.52 -33.74 -22.63
C ARG A 676 -18.06 -34.02 -21.23
N LEU A 677 -19.37 -33.90 -21.00
CA LEU A 677 -19.99 -34.16 -19.69
C LEU A 677 -20.78 -35.48 -19.70
N VAL A 678 -20.34 -36.46 -18.92
CA VAL A 678 -21.10 -37.70 -18.70
C VAL A 678 -21.91 -37.63 -17.42
N LYS A 679 -23.10 -38.25 -17.40
CA LYS A 679 -23.96 -38.28 -16.19
C LYS A 679 -23.34 -39.08 -15.03
N ASN A 680 -22.61 -40.15 -15.33
CA ASN A 680 -21.92 -40.97 -14.34
C ASN A 680 -20.57 -41.46 -14.89
N SER A 681 -19.65 -41.87 -14.02
CA SER A 681 -18.30 -42.28 -14.42
C SER A 681 -18.23 -43.56 -15.24
N LYS A 682 -19.20 -44.48 -15.12
CA LYS A 682 -19.22 -45.73 -15.91
C LYS A 682 -19.41 -45.45 -17.41
N ASN A 683 -20.10 -44.36 -17.74
CA ASN A 683 -20.31 -43.93 -19.13
C ASN A 683 -19.01 -43.46 -19.81
N ILE A 684 -17.91 -43.26 -19.09
CA ILE A 684 -16.61 -42.89 -19.69
C ILE A 684 -16.04 -44.04 -20.52
N ILE A 685 -16.11 -45.27 -20.00
CA ILE A 685 -15.39 -46.44 -20.56
C ILE A 685 -15.78 -46.73 -22.01
N ASN A 686 -17.04 -46.48 -22.38
CA ASN A 686 -17.58 -46.76 -23.70
C ASN A 686 -17.76 -45.49 -24.57
N ASN A 687 -17.23 -44.34 -24.15
CA ASN A 687 -17.41 -43.07 -24.84
C ASN A 687 -16.14 -42.64 -25.58
N GLY A 688 -16.00 -43.07 -26.84
CA GLY A 688 -14.87 -42.71 -27.69
C GLY A 688 -14.77 -41.21 -28.02
N THR A 689 -15.84 -40.43 -27.85
CA THR A 689 -15.83 -38.98 -28.10
C THR A 689 -14.90 -38.25 -27.12
N LEU A 690 -14.78 -38.74 -25.89
CA LEU A 690 -13.87 -38.18 -24.88
C LEU A 690 -12.39 -38.26 -25.30
N LEU A 691 -12.04 -39.17 -26.21
CA LEU A 691 -10.67 -39.29 -26.72
C LEU A 691 -10.36 -38.32 -27.86
N LYS A 692 -11.37 -37.69 -28.47
CA LYS A 692 -11.20 -36.72 -29.56
C LYS A 692 -10.71 -35.38 -29.03
N ASP A 693 -10.02 -34.62 -29.86
CA ASP A 693 -9.60 -33.26 -29.53
C ASP A 693 -10.81 -32.31 -29.48
N ILE A 694 -10.63 -31.16 -28.82
CA ILE A 694 -11.62 -30.09 -28.72
C ILE A 694 -11.19 -28.97 -29.66
N ASP A 695 -12.14 -28.41 -30.41
CA ASP A 695 -11.90 -27.21 -31.22
C ASP A 695 -11.85 -25.98 -30.32
N TYR A 696 -10.66 -25.68 -29.79
CA TYR A 696 -10.46 -24.53 -28.93
C TYR A 696 -10.53 -23.19 -29.66
N ALA A 697 -10.43 -23.15 -30.99
CA ALA A 697 -10.62 -21.91 -31.72
C ALA A 697 -12.05 -21.40 -31.54
N SER A 698 -13.05 -22.27 -31.78
CA SER A 698 -14.46 -21.93 -31.56
C SER A 698 -14.78 -21.64 -30.09
N VAL A 699 -14.21 -22.41 -29.15
CA VAL A 699 -14.39 -22.18 -27.71
C VAL A 699 -13.83 -20.81 -27.30
N ASN A 700 -12.67 -20.42 -27.82
CA ASN A 700 -12.02 -19.15 -27.49
C ASN A 700 -12.79 -17.96 -28.08
N GLU A 701 -13.37 -18.08 -29.27
CA GLU A 701 -14.26 -17.04 -29.83
C GLU A 701 -15.47 -16.76 -28.91
N ILE A 702 -16.11 -17.82 -28.40
CA ILE A 702 -17.21 -17.70 -27.43
C ILE A 702 -16.70 -17.09 -26.12
N LEU A 703 -15.55 -17.56 -25.62
CA LEU A 703 -14.95 -17.10 -24.37
C LEU A 703 -14.65 -15.61 -24.40
N GLU A 704 -14.00 -15.10 -25.45
CA GLU A 704 -13.66 -13.67 -25.54
C GLU A 704 -14.90 -12.79 -25.65
N SER A 705 -15.90 -13.21 -26.43
CA SER A 705 -17.17 -12.48 -26.55
C SER A 705 -17.90 -12.37 -25.20
N GLU A 706 -18.01 -13.50 -24.48
CA GLU A 706 -18.68 -13.55 -23.18
C GLU A 706 -17.85 -12.89 -22.06
N ARG A 707 -16.52 -12.91 -22.17
CA ARG A 707 -15.61 -12.17 -21.28
C ARG A 707 -15.83 -10.68 -21.42
N GLU A 708 -15.86 -10.15 -22.64
CA GLU A 708 -16.08 -8.73 -22.87
C GLU A 708 -17.47 -8.30 -22.41
N ARG A 709 -18.50 -9.11 -22.66
CA ARG A 709 -19.86 -8.87 -22.13
C ARG A 709 -19.87 -8.80 -20.60
N SER A 710 -19.21 -9.74 -19.93
CA SER A 710 -19.15 -9.81 -18.47
C SER A 710 -18.37 -8.63 -17.88
N ARG A 711 -17.27 -8.24 -18.52
CA ARG A 711 -16.43 -7.09 -18.14
C ARG A 711 -17.22 -5.78 -18.24
N LYS A 712 -17.87 -5.53 -19.38
CA LYS A 712 -18.73 -4.34 -19.57
C LYS A 712 -19.86 -4.29 -18.56
N TRP A 713 -20.48 -5.44 -18.27
CA TRP A 713 -21.53 -5.52 -17.27
C TRP A 713 -21.02 -5.15 -15.88
N LEU A 714 -19.87 -5.69 -15.44
CA LEU A 714 -19.29 -5.38 -14.13
C LEU A 714 -18.89 -3.91 -14.02
N GLU A 715 -18.25 -3.36 -15.05
CA GLU A 715 -17.87 -1.95 -15.12
C GLU A 715 -19.12 -1.05 -14.98
N HIS A 716 -20.16 -1.31 -15.78
CA HIS A 716 -21.42 -0.58 -15.67
C HIS A 716 -22.10 -0.75 -14.30
N ALA A 717 -22.11 -1.97 -13.75
CA ALA A 717 -22.69 -2.25 -12.44
C ALA A 717 -21.98 -1.47 -11.31
N MET A 718 -20.66 -1.31 -11.39
CA MET A 718 -19.87 -0.61 -10.37
C MET A 718 -19.93 0.91 -10.49
N PHE A 719 -19.94 1.46 -11.71
CA PHE A 719 -19.85 2.90 -11.95
C PHE A 719 -21.17 3.60 -12.28
N SER A 720 -22.27 2.86 -12.47
CA SER A 720 -23.60 3.46 -12.62
C SER A 720 -24.00 4.26 -11.37
N GLU A 721 -24.65 5.40 -11.57
CA GLU A 721 -25.16 6.20 -10.47
C GLU A 721 -26.16 5.42 -9.62
N LYS A 722 -26.08 5.60 -8.30
CA LYS A 722 -27.03 5.00 -7.36
C LYS A 722 -28.11 6.01 -7.03
N VAL A 723 -29.35 5.71 -7.42
CA VAL A 723 -30.51 6.51 -7.01
C VAL A 723 -30.90 6.11 -5.59
N VAL A 724 -30.50 6.94 -4.63
CA VAL A 724 -30.93 6.78 -3.23
C VAL A 724 -32.26 7.49 -3.09
N LYS A 725 -33.36 6.73 -2.97
CA LYS A 725 -34.62 7.27 -2.47
C LYS A 725 -34.42 7.56 -0.99
N THR A 726 -33.92 8.76 -0.67
CA THR A 726 -33.91 9.22 0.71
C THR A 726 -35.37 9.23 1.16
N TYR A 727 -35.66 8.63 2.32
CA TYR A 727 -36.89 8.98 3.02
C TYR A 727 -36.84 10.49 3.16
N GLN A 728 -37.82 11.20 2.58
CA GLN A 728 -38.13 12.54 3.02
C GLN A 728 -38.22 12.44 4.55
N ALA A 729 -37.30 13.09 5.26
CA ALA A 729 -37.55 13.43 6.64
C ALA A 729 -38.94 14.07 6.62
N TYR A 730 -39.87 13.55 7.44
CA TYR A 730 -41.19 14.15 7.60
C TYR A 730 -41.01 15.67 7.58
N PRO A 731 -41.75 16.43 6.75
CA PRO A 731 -41.69 17.87 6.82
C PRO A 731 -42.06 18.24 8.26
N VAL A 732 -41.05 18.63 9.05
CA VAL A 732 -41.30 19.37 10.27
C VAL A 732 -42.01 20.62 9.78
N ARG A 733 -43.24 20.84 10.24
CA ARG A 733 -43.87 22.15 10.13
C ARG A 733 -42.96 23.12 10.87
N VAL A 734 -42.07 23.75 10.12
CA VAL A 734 -41.60 25.08 10.48
C VAL A 734 -42.75 25.96 10.05
N GLU A 735 -43.56 26.40 11.01
CA GLU A 735 -44.48 27.51 10.73
C GLU A 735 -43.60 28.67 10.27
N ALA A 736 -43.74 29.03 9.00
CA ALA A 736 -43.17 30.24 8.47
C ALA A 736 -43.86 31.39 9.21
N ASP A 737 -43.16 31.96 10.20
CA ASP A 737 -43.51 33.28 10.68
C ASP A 737 -43.38 34.22 9.48
N GLN A 738 -44.44 34.98 9.22
CA GLN A 738 -44.67 35.68 7.96
C GLN A 738 -43.48 36.55 7.57
N GLU A 739 -43.24 36.61 6.26
CA GLU A 739 -42.32 37.51 5.57
C GLU A 739 -42.29 38.90 6.24
N LYS A 740 -41.28 39.11 7.10
CA LYS A 740 -40.77 40.46 7.33
C LYS A 740 -39.61 40.61 6.36
N GLU A 741 -39.78 41.51 5.41
CA GLU A 741 -38.71 41.99 4.54
C GLU A 741 -37.41 42.13 5.35
N LEU A 742 -36.39 41.37 4.97
CA LEU A 742 -35.03 41.55 5.45
C LEU A 742 -34.50 42.84 4.84
N VAL A 743 -34.91 43.97 5.41
CA VAL A 743 -34.16 45.22 5.31
C VAL A 743 -32.90 45.00 6.13
N VAL A 744 -31.76 44.83 5.47
CA VAL A 744 -30.46 44.86 6.12
C VAL A 744 -30.18 46.30 6.55
N THR A 745 -30.70 46.68 7.71
CA THR A 745 -30.19 47.83 8.45
C THR A 745 -28.80 47.46 8.96
N LYS A 746 -27.82 48.35 8.73
CA LYS A 746 -26.52 48.30 9.40
C LYS A 746 -26.75 48.48 10.91
N GLU A 747 -27.04 47.40 11.61
CA GLU A 747 -26.97 47.39 13.06
C GLU A 747 -25.58 46.96 13.49
N GLU A 748 -25.00 47.78 14.34
CA GLU A 748 -23.67 47.63 14.90
C GLU A 748 -23.51 46.24 15.52
N ILE A 749 -22.34 45.64 15.30
CA ILE A 749 -21.95 44.37 15.91
C ILE A 749 -22.06 44.53 17.43
N GLU A 750 -23.14 44.01 18.03
CA GLU A 750 -23.22 43.87 19.48
C GLU A 750 -22.17 42.84 19.92
N GLN A 751 -21.09 43.35 20.51
CA GLN A 751 -20.09 42.54 21.17
C GLN A 751 -20.78 41.67 22.22
N VAL A 752 -20.60 40.36 22.09
CA VAL A 752 -21.01 39.37 23.10
C VAL A 752 -20.51 39.83 24.47
N LYS A 753 -21.43 40.29 25.33
CA LYS A 753 -21.07 40.77 26.67
C LYS A 753 -20.43 39.61 27.44
N PRO A 754 -19.18 39.74 27.92
CA PRO A 754 -18.55 38.71 28.71
C PRO A 754 -19.39 38.43 29.96
N THR A 755 -19.47 37.16 30.37
CA THR A 755 -20.11 36.77 31.64
C THR A 755 -19.60 37.64 32.79
N PHE A 756 -20.42 37.92 33.81
CA PHE A 756 -20.11 38.84 34.92
C PHE A 756 -18.68 38.67 35.48
N TRP A 757 -18.25 37.42 35.68
CA TRP A 757 -16.90 37.06 36.13
C TRP A 757 -15.80 37.36 35.13
N ARG A 758 -16.06 37.16 33.84
CA ARG A 758 -15.13 37.44 32.74
C ARG A 758 -15.00 38.96 32.52
N GLY A 759 -16.09 39.71 32.71
CA GLY A 759 -16.07 41.18 32.74
C GLY A 759 -15.27 41.74 33.92
N LEU A 760 -15.43 41.16 35.13
CA LEU A 760 -14.65 41.56 36.31
C LEU A 760 -13.14 41.28 36.12
N LEU A 761 -12.80 40.13 35.53
CA LEU A 761 -11.41 39.74 35.26
C LEU A 761 -10.74 40.73 34.30
N TYR A 762 -11.43 41.17 33.25
CA TYR A 762 -10.86 42.11 32.26
C TYR A 762 -10.76 43.56 32.76
N ARG A 763 -11.44 43.91 33.86
CA ARG A 763 -11.30 45.22 34.53
C ARG A 763 -10.10 45.30 35.47
N LEU A 764 -9.44 44.18 35.79
CA LEU A 764 -8.22 44.18 36.59
C LEU A 764 -7.01 44.61 35.75
N PRO A 765 -5.98 45.25 36.34
CA PRO A 765 -4.71 45.49 35.65
C PRO A 765 -4.11 44.20 35.09
N ILE A 766 -3.46 44.26 33.91
CA ILE A 766 -2.96 43.08 33.17
C ILE A 766 -2.12 42.13 34.04
N GLY A 767 -1.31 42.67 34.96
CA GLY A 767 -0.53 41.88 35.91
C GLY A 767 -1.39 41.02 36.86
N MET A 768 -2.51 41.56 37.34
CA MET A 768 -3.48 40.83 38.17
C MET A 768 -4.31 39.82 37.36
N GLN A 769 -4.64 40.14 36.11
CA GLN A 769 -5.31 39.18 35.21
C GLN A 769 -4.46 37.92 35.01
N LYS A 770 -3.15 38.10 34.77
CA LYS A 770 -2.20 36.99 34.61
C LYS A 770 -2.10 36.16 35.91
N LYS A 771 -2.10 36.82 37.08
CA LYS A 771 -2.03 36.16 38.39
C LYS A 771 -3.30 35.36 38.70
N ALA A 772 -4.48 35.92 38.44
CA ALA A 772 -5.77 35.26 38.62
C ALA A 772 -5.95 34.06 37.67
N LYS A 773 -5.54 34.18 36.39
CA LYS A 773 -5.53 33.06 35.44
C LYS A 773 -4.57 31.95 35.88
N LYS A 774 -3.40 32.29 36.43
CA LYS A 774 -2.43 31.32 36.97
C LYS A 774 -2.96 30.60 38.21
N MET A 775 -3.63 31.30 39.12
CA MET A 775 -4.27 30.70 40.30
C MET A 775 -5.43 29.77 39.92
N ALA A 776 -6.29 30.18 38.98
CA ALA A 776 -7.38 29.34 38.49
C ALA A 776 -6.86 28.07 37.82
N LYS A 777 -5.78 28.18 37.03
CA LYS A 777 -5.13 27.03 36.41
C LYS A 777 -4.56 26.06 37.46
N ASN A 778 -3.88 26.58 38.48
CA ASN A 778 -3.33 25.78 39.58
C ASN A 778 -4.42 25.12 40.46
N TYR A 779 -5.57 25.77 40.63
CA TYR A 779 -6.70 25.21 41.39
C TYR A 779 -7.36 24.04 40.65
N VAL A 780 -7.43 24.10 39.31
CA VAL A 780 -7.94 22.98 38.49
C VAL A 780 -6.99 21.79 38.53
N THR A 781 -5.68 22.02 38.39
CA THR A 781 -4.68 20.93 38.50
C THR A 781 -4.65 20.30 39.89
N GLN A 782 -4.77 21.08 40.98
CA GLN A 782 -4.85 20.52 42.35
C GLN A 782 -6.13 19.72 42.63
N LYS A 783 -7.22 19.99 41.89
CA LYS A 783 -8.48 19.24 42.03
C LYS A 783 -8.46 17.95 41.21
N GLU A 784 -7.70 17.92 40.12
CA GLU A 784 -7.42 16.70 39.35
C GLU A 784 -6.47 15.76 40.11
N GLU A 785 -5.48 16.28 40.85
CA GLU A 785 -4.58 15.46 41.69
C GLU A 785 -5.24 14.85 42.94
N LYS A 786 -6.39 15.37 43.40
CA LYS A 786 -7.13 14.85 44.57
C LYS A 786 -8.25 13.87 44.24
N ASN A 787 -8.51 13.61 42.96
CA ASN A 787 -9.54 12.68 42.47
C ASN A 787 -8.96 11.54 41.63
N VAL A 788 -7.67 11.20 41.85
CA VAL A 788 -7.02 9.99 41.32
C VAL A 788 -6.73 9.03 42.46
#